data_AF-A0A841K2L3-F1
#
_entry.id   AF-A0A841K2L3-F1
#
_cell.length_a   1.000
_cell.length_b   1.000
_cell.length_c   1.000
_cell.angle_alpha   90.00
_cell.angle_beta   90.00
_cell.angle_gamma   90.00
#
_symmetry.space_group_name_H-M   'P 1'
#
loop_
_entity.id
_entity.type
_entity.pdbx_description
1 polymer ?
#
loop_
_entity_poly.entity_id
_entity_poly.type
_entity_poly.pdbx_seq_one_letter_code
_entity_poly.pdbx_strand_id
1 'polypeptide(L)'
;MADKPVKRTRSDMPTQAGTPSALSSSADNIFPGHIPSPPPGPPTRGTGATPPLPGGQETYVPGDSQATSPGVRQGSRSGAGAYQDDTSLEPGAIIATRYEILEVLGRGGMGSVYKARDLELDRLVALKVIRPELARNTAIVERFKQELRLSHQVTHRNVIRMYDLGEDAGMRFITMEMVEGRDLRSIIEERGKLPPEETVEILQQICYALEAAHAVGILHRDLKPQNIMIDSTGRVVVMDFGLARTIEGDGMTQSGAIVGTMEYMSPEQALGKNLDQRSDIFALGLICYEMLTGNMPYRAESALASLIKRTRERAEPVTVQDPTIPGQLSGIVSKCLETDVEQRYKNTGEILRDLEAWRSQVAGASLRFNADLASTLPNNRWIRYAGAGALVLVLAVGGAVVFKEVGKPHTPAAQTAKGPALSLAIMPFYNASGDPSLNWLGSSLADMLGGDIGQSANVRTVSPDRLHQALHDLRISGSSQVDVATLRRVAEFTNASTVIFGQYVKPGSQIRIETTILDLASDSRTVLQTDVPDEKQLLNSVDALAGEVRQKLAANPDMLNELKAHAQRPSTNSVEALRAYTDGLQLARKGNNIDALTQLQAATAADPEFALAFAKLGEIYSELGHDDQAQTASRRAVELSDSLPASEKYLIEANNARINKDTEKAIAAYEKLAADNPGDTDVQFALADLYEKAGNFPSAKQRLAAVLANDPKNVAALLASGRVAIRSGDPQGGLDFLSRALTLAIQFDNVEQKAVILQATGVAYRLLNNPQEALRNYEESLAIKKQIGDKHGAAASLEEIASIQDSTGFPDAALASYKQSLALRREIGDQAGIANTLLDMGSFYHDHGKPGDELKYMTDALQIARDLGDQSMQALCLNNIGSIKLDNGEYQDALTYLEQGYQLREKLNVPQDVADSQHNLAEANTKLGQYDAALALYLKAIATRHSINDQRGVAIESDSMARIFADQGRYGAALSSMKDALQIFQQTKEMTSFTVEIVGGWGDLLAQVGRGEEGRSSLESALSTAHQIKDQASVALATNWMGDSYYYKGDNAAARTQYEEAFEIASKAGNKERVLLARVNKAKIELAVGRAAAVAPELKKLAQDADTLGLKSVSVECSIDLGQALIAAKNASGARQQLDMALARAEKLGLRMLQAKAHYQIATLLVQTGKSSEATPHYREVVRILESISKEDNSGHVLERADIQSIYRDSTKSFQGSN
;
A
#
# COMPACT_ATOMS: atom_id res chain seq x y z
N MET A 1 -24.49 61.63 -4.31
CA MET A 1 -23.30 62.49 -4.06
C MET A 1 -22.10 61.64 -4.47
N ALA A 2 -21.50 61.92 -5.64
CA ALA A 2 -20.50 62.96 -5.87
C ALA A 2 -19.09 62.46 -5.45
N ASP A 3 -18.06 62.44 -6.30
CA ASP A 3 -17.99 62.98 -7.68
C ASP A 3 -17.08 62.17 -8.64
N LYS A 4 -16.95 62.63 -9.89
CA LYS A 4 -16.41 61.89 -11.04
C LYS A 4 -15.13 62.58 -11.63
N PRO A 5 -14.64 62.24 -12.84
CA PRO A 5 -13.33 61.60 -13.10
C PRO A 5 -12.30 62.56 -13.77
N VAL A 6 -11.22 62.06 -14.43
CA VAL A 6 -10.76 62.57 -15.77
C VAL A 6 -9.62 61.76 -16.45
N LYS A 7 -9.81 61.47 -17.77
CA LYS A 7 -8.91 61.26 -18.96
C LYS A 7 -7.51 60.60 -18.84
N ARG A 8 -6.97 59.78 -19.78
CA ARG A 8 -6.99 59.61 -21.28
C ARG A 8 -6.06 60.52 -22.13
N THR A 9 -5.00 59.92 -22.72
CA THR A 9 -4.41 60.07 -24.09
C THR A 9 -3.43 58.89 -24.31
N ARG A 10 -3.34 58.19 -25.46
CA ARG A 10 -2.70 58.53 -26.78
C ARG A 10 -1.20 58.87 -26.70
N SER A 11 -0.30 58.39 -27.59
CA SER A 11 -0.46 57.49 -28.76
C SER A 11 0.90 56.97 -29.30
N ASP A 12 0.85 56.20 -30.40
CA ASP A 12 1.89 56.03 -31.46
C ASP A 12 2.91 54.86 -31.39
N MET A 13 3.08 54.20 -32.55
CA MET A 13 4.16 53.26 -32.90
C MET A 13 5.22 53.98 -33.75
N PRO A 14 6.39 53.35 -34.03
CA PRO A 14 6.50 52.66 -35.32
C PRO A 14 7.34 51.36 -35.30
N THR A 15 7.22 50.59 -36.38
CA THR A 15 8.07 49.43 -36.69
C THR A 15 9.20 49.78 -37.66
N GLN A 16 10.35 49.11 -37.57
CA GLN A 16 11.04 48.40 -38.68
C GLN A 16 12.38 47.75 -38.22
N ALA A 17 13.03 47.01 -39.12
CA ALA A 17 14.08 46.02 -38.81
C ALA A 17 15.50 46.43 -39.25
N GLY A 18 16.53 45.75 -38.75
CA GLY A 18 17.93 45.93 -39.17
C GLY A 18 18.95 44.95 -38.55
N THR A 19 19.25 43.86 -39.26
CA THR A 19 20.47 43.01 -39.12
C THR A 19 21.71 43.74 -39.68
N PRO A 20 23.00 43.39 -39.38
CA PRO A 20 23.53 42.01 -39.27
C PRO A 20 24.73 41.78 -38.30
N SER A 21 25.43 40.65 -38.50
CA SER A 21 26.54 40.03 -37.73
C SER A 21 27.90 40.77 -37.77
N ALA A 22 28.80 40.47 -36.81
CA ALA A 22 30.03 39.65 -37.02
C ALA A 22 31.24 40.00 -36.09
N LEU A 23 32.00 38.95 -35.70
CA LEU A 23 33.42 38.95 -35.22
C LEU A 23 33.70 39.62 -33.85
N SER A 24 34.78 39.28 -33.10
CA SER A 24 35.98 38.47 -33.42
C SER A 24 36.45 37.54 -32.27
N SER A 25 37.52 36.78 -32.56
CA SER A 25 38.40 36.00 -31.65
C SER A 25 39.12 36.87 -30.57
N SER A 26 39.93 36.37 -29.61
CA SER A 26 40.72 35.11 -29.54
C SER A 26 41.22 34.79 -28.10
N ALA A 27 41.54 33.51 -27.84
CA ALA A 27 42.84 32.91 -27.36
C ALA A 27 43.80 33.72 -26.41
N ASP A 28 44.64 33.13 -25.52
CA ASP A 28 45.00 31.72 -25.30
C ASP A 28 45.87 31.45 -24.01
N ASN A 29 45.88 30.20 -23.50
CA ASN A 29 46.92 29.53 -22.65
C ASN A 29 47.24 30.10 -21.22
N ILE A 30 47.98 29.46 -20.28
CA ILE A 30 48.95 28.32 -20.30
C ILE A 30 48.77 27.32 -19.10
N PHE A 31 49.21 26.07 -19.29
CA PHE A 31 49.33 24.88 -18.41
C PHE A 31 50.50 24.97 -17.34
N PRO A 32 50.97 23.95 -16.54
CA PRO A 32 51.00 22.47 -16.75
C PRO A 32 50.90 21.49 -15.53
N GLY A 33 50.83 20.17 -15.81
CA GLY A 33 51.00 19.06 -14.85
C GLY A 33 50.45 17.72 -15.37
N HIS A 34 51.17 16.59 -15.21
CA HIS A 34 51.29 15.61 -16.32
C HIS A 34 51.37 14.11 -15.86
N ILE A 35 50.54 13.22 -16.45
CA ILE A 35 50.80 11.84 -16.96
C ILE A 35 51.57 10.82 -16.03
N PRO A 36 51.09 9.56 -15.76
CA PRO A 36 50.83 8.53 -16.79
C PRO A 36 49.73 7.46 -16.56
N SER A 37 49.39 6.78 -17.67
CA SER A 37 48.77 5.44 -17.72
C SER A 37 49.72 4.42 -18.41
N PRO A 38 49.67 3.11 -18.09
CA PRO A 38 50.37 2.06 -18.83
C PRO A 38 49.59 1.59 -20.10
N PRO A 39 50.22 0.83 -21.03
CA PRO A 39 49.86 0.86 -22.47
C PRO A 39 49.12 -0.37 -23.05
N PRO A 40 48.58 -0.29 -24.28
CA PRO A 40 47.86 -1.36 -24.97
C PRO A 40 48.59 -2.04 -26.17
N GLY A 41 48.08 -3.20 -26.59
CA GLY A 41 48.21 -3.77 -27.95
C GLY A 41 49.04 -5.07 -28.09
N PRO A 42 49.18 -5.64 -29.32
CA PRO A 42 48.44 -5.36 -30.56
C PRO A 42 47.95 -6.68 -31.27
N PRO A 43 47.97 -6.89 -32.61
CA PRO A 43 46.77 -6.76 -33.45
C PRO A 43 46.49 -7.92 -34.44
N THR A 44 45.39 -7.86 -35.23
CA THR A 44 45.44 -7.84 -36.73
C THR A 44 44.07 -7.77 -37.44
N ARG A 45 44.05 -7.08 -38.60
CA ARG A 45 43.27 -7.27 -39.87
C ARG A 45 41.95 -8.07 -39.83
N GLY A 46 40.82 -7.64 -40.41
CA GLY A 46 40.48 -6.39 -41.12
C GLY A 46 40.51 -6.46 -42.67
N THR A 47 39.31 -6.56 -43.29
CA THR A 47 38.92 -6.15 -44.67
C THR A 47 37.38 -6.08 -44.75
N GLY A 48 36.83 -5.37 -45.74
CA GLY A 48 35.37 -5.33 -45.99
C GLY A 48 35.03 -4.97 -47.45
N ALA A 49 33.79 -5.21 -47.88
CA ALA A 49 33.25 -4.86 -49.22
C ALA A 49 31.71 -4.80 -49.23
N THR A 50 31.13 -4.11 -50.23
CA THR A 50 29.68 -3.87 -50.50
C THR A 50 29.49 -3.69 -52.03
N PRO A 51 28.27 -3.53 -52.62
CA PRO A 51 26.88 -3.98 -52.34
C PRO A 51 26.43 -4.96 -53.49
N PRO A 52 25.23 -5.00 -54.16
CA PRO A 52 23.87 -4.47 -53.94
C PRO A 52 22.66 -5.43 -54.26
N LEU A 53 21.45 -4.81 -54.26
CA LEU A 53 20.12 -5.10 -54.87
C LEU A 53 20.07 -5.74 -56.29
N PRO A 54 18.88 -6.07 -56.88
CA PRO A 54 17.62 -6.68 -56.36
C PRO A 54 16.89 -7.68 -57.32
N GLY A 55 15.75 -8.27 -56.88
CA GLY A 55 14.57 -8.54 -57.75
C GLY A 55 14.19 -10.00 -58.11
N GLY A 56 12.89 -10.24 -58.38
CA GLY A 56 12.34 -11.50 -58.94
C GLY A 56 10.92 -11.87 -58.43
N GLN A 57 9.98 -12.16 -59.34
CA GLN A 57 8.62 -12.70 -59.07
C GLN A 57 8.37 -13.98 -59.93
N GLU A 58 7.16 -14.56 -59.81
CA GLU A 58 6.54 -15.57 -60.72
C GLU A 58 7.05 -17.04 -60.64
N THR A 59 6.27 -18.09 -60.95
CA THR A 59 4.86 -18.45 -60.61
C THR A 59 4.59 -19.96 -60.86
N TYR A 60 3.66 -20.55 -60.10
CA TYR A 60 2.69 -21.62 -60.51
C TYR A 60 3.16 -23.03 -61.02
N VAL A 61 2.98 -24.06 -60.16
CA VAL A 61 2.12 -25.29 -60.31
C VAL A 61 1.97 -25.89 -61.75
N PRO A 62 2.21 -27.21 -62.02
CA PRO A 62 1.55 -28.35 -61.34
C PRO A 62 2.40 -29.63 -61.18
N GLY A 63 1.77 -30.76 -60.81
CA GLY A 63 2.32 -32.13 -60.93
C GLY A 63 1.20 -33.18 -61.00
N ASP A 64 1.51 -34.43 -61.38
CA ASP A 64 0.61 -35.60 -61.19
C ASP A 64 1.30 -36.96 -61.40
N SER A 65 0.65 -38.07 -60.98
CA SER A 65 0.91 -39.51 -61.27
C SER A 65 2.25 -40.11 -60.78
N GLN A 66 2.33 -41.28 -60.12
CA GLN A 66 1.78 -42.64 -60.35
C GLN A 66 2.36 -43.37 -61.59
N ALA A 67 2.65 -44.68 -61.57
CA ALA A 67 2.84 -45.67 -60.49
C ALA A 67 3.41 -46.98 -61.09
N THR A 68 4.02 -47.86 -60.28
CA THR A 68 4.24 -49.28 -60.65
C THR A 68 4.01 -50.25 -59.48
N SER A 69 3.54 -51.45 -59.82
CA SER A 69 3.20 -52.62 -59.00
C SER A 69 3.14 -53.83 -59.98
N PRO A 70 2.83 -55.10 -59.61
CA PRO A 70 2.54 -55.67 -58.29
C PRO A 70 3.32 -56.99 -57.96
N GLY A 71 3.07 -57.57 -56.78
CA GLY A 71 3.45 -58.95 -56.42
C GLY A 71 2.74 -59.39 -55.13
N VAL A 72 2.10 -60.57 -55.09
CA VAL A 72 0.99 -60.85 -54.14
C VAL A 72 0.93 -62.30 -53.64
N ARG A 73 0.80 -62.48 -52.30
CA ARG A 73 0.47 -63.73 -51.52
C ARG A 73 1.54 -64.86 -51.57
N GLN A 74 1.74 -65.72 -50.57
CA GLN A 74 1.21 -65.87 -49.18
C GLN A 74 2.22 -66.73 -48.36
N GLY A 75 2.30 -66.73 -47.02
CA GLY A 75 1.64 -65.88 -46.02
C GLY A 75 1.12 -66.69 -44.80
N SER A 76 1.98 -66.99 -43.80
CA SER A 76 1.58 -67.75 -42.59
C SER A 76 2.37 -67.43 -41.30
N ARG A 77 1.66 -66.87 -40.31
CA ARG A 77 1.87 -66.89 -38.84
C ARG A 77 3.29 -67.14 -38.27
N SER A 78 3.86 -66.09 -37.70
CA SER A 78 4.41 -66.10 -36.33
C SER A 78 3.94 -64.82 -35.62
N GLY A 79 3.95 -64.78 -34.28
CA GLY A 79 3.35 -63.68 -33.53
C GLY A 79 4.18 -63.23 -32.33
N ALA A 80 4.37 -61.92 -32.24
CA ALA A 80 4.75 -61.17 -31.04
C ALA A 80 4.08 -59.80 -31.18
N GLY A 81 3.14 -59.47 -30.30
CA GLY A 81 2.32 -58.26 -30.39
C GLY A 81 2.27 -57.49 -29.08
N ALA A 82 1.84 -56.24 -29.16
CA ALA A 82 1.63 -55.31 -28.06
C ALA A 82 2.87 -54.95 -27.20
N TYR A 83 3.49 -53.83 -27.57
CA TYR A 83 3.66 -52.73 -26.60
C TYR A 83 2.97 -51.50 -27.19
N GLN A 84 1.82 -51.12 -26.63
CA GLN A 84 1.09 -49.89 -26.95
C GLN A 84 0.88 -49.10 -25.65
N ASP A 85 1.35 -47.87 -25.60
CA ASP A 85 0.96 -46.71 -24.76
C ASP A 85 0.67 -46.84 -23.24
N ASP A 86 0.76 -48.01 -22.59
CA ASP A 86 0.83 -48.12 -21.12
C ASP A 86 2.19 -48.69 -20.68
N THR A 87 2.80 -48.04 -19.68
CA THR A 87 4.14 -48.35 -19.16
C THR A 87 4.06 -48.92 -17.74
N SER A 88 3.26 -50.00 -17.60
CA SER A 88 3.23 -50.86 -16.42
C SER A 88 3.95 -52.18 -16.66
N LEU A 89 4.85 -52.52 -15.73
CA LEU A 89 5.42 -53.86 -15.61
C LEU A 89 4.47 -54.72 -14.77
N GLU A 90 4.05 -55.86 -15.31
CA GLU A 90 3.22 -56.81 -14.57
C GLU A 90 4.04 -57.63 -13.57
N PRO A 91 3.44 -58.07 -12.44
CA PRO A 91 4.05 -59.04 -11.54
C PRO A 91 4.56 -60.30 -12.26
N GLY A 92 5.76 -60.74 -11.92
CA GLY A 92 6.48 -61.84 -12.59
C GLY A 92 7.34 -61.41 -13.79
N ALA A 93 7.31 -60.14 -14.21
CA ALA A 93 8.30 -59.62 -15.16
C ALA A 93 9.70 -59.55 -14.53
N ILE A 94 10.75 -59.86 -15.30
CA ILE A 94 12.16 -59.76 -14.83
C ILE A 94 12.87 -58.68 -15.64
N ILE A 95 13.39 -57.67 -14.95
CA ILE A 95 14.15 -56.54 -15.52
C ILE A 95 15.66 -56.77 -15.34
N ALA A 96 16.44 -56.44 -16.39
CA ALA A 96 17.89 -56.57 -16.45
C ALA A 96 18.41 -57.97 -16.06
N THR A 97 17.61 -59.02 -16.29
CA THR A 97 17.83 -60.40 -15.81
C THR A 97 18.01 -60.59 -14.29
N ARG A 98 17.91 -59.52 -13.48
CA ARG A 98 18.23 -59.49 -12.05
C ARG A 98 17.05 -59.15 -11.14
N TYR A 99 16.06 -58.40 -11.62
CA TYR A 99 15.00 -57.85 -10.76
C TYR A 99 13.63 -58.39 -11.14
N GLU A 100 13.11 -59.33 -10.35
CA GLU A 100 11.74 -59.88 -10.48
C GLU A 100 10.73 -58.90 -9.88
N ILE A 101 9.80 -58.37 -10.67
CA ILE A 101 8.73 -57.47 -10.24
C ILE A 101 7.68 -58.27 -9.46
N LEU A 102 7.35 -57.84 -8.24
CA LEU A 102 6.40 -58.52 -7.35
C LEU A 102 5.06 -57.79 -7.24
N GLU A 103 5.08 -56.46 -7.07
CA GLU A 103 3.88 -55.62 -6.95
C GLU A 103 4.16 -54.18 -7.39
N VAL A 104 3.12 -53.45 -7.81
CA VAL A 104 3.20 -52.02 -8.12
C VAL A 104 2.93 -51.21 -6.85
N LEU A 105 3.89 -50.41 -6.41
CA LEU A 105 3.79 -49.59 -5.20
C LEU A 105 3.20 -48.20 -5.46
N GLY A 106 3.34 -47.67 -6.67
CA GLY A 106 2.69 -46.41 -7.06
C GLY A 106 3.04 -45.95 -8.48
N ARG A 107 2.19 -45.11 -9.07
CA ARG A 107 2.44 -44.43 -10.36
C ARG A 107 2.52 -42.92 -10.13
N GLY A 108 3.53 -42.25 -10.67
CA GLY A 108 3.78 -40.82 -10.46
C GLY A 108 4.22 -40.06 -11.72
N GLY A 109 4.51 -38.77 -11.58
CA GLY A 109 4.85 -37.89 -12.70
C GLY A 109 6.15 -38.29 -13.43
N MET A 110 7.17 -38.73 -12.70
CA MET A 110 8.46 -39.14 -13.27
C MET A 110 8.53 -40.61 -13.73
N GLY A 111 7.61 -41.46 -13.27
CA GLY A 111 7.74 -42.90 -13.42
C GLY A 111 6.80 -43.72 -12.55
N SER A 112 6.96 -45.04 -12.59
CA SER A 112 6.24 -46.01 -11.75
C SER A 112 7.21 -46.71 -10.80
N VAL A 113 6.79 -46.93 -9.55
CA VAL A 113 7.56 -47.61 -8.52
C VAL A 113 6.98 -49.00 -8.28
N TYR A 114 7.86 -49.99 -8.24
CA TYR A 114 7.55 -51.40 -8.05
C TYR A 114 8.32 -51.95 -6.86
N LYS A 115 7.78 -52.96 -6.19
CA LYS A 115 8.57 -53.85 -5.33
C LYS A 115 9.18 -54.93 -6.20
N ALA A 116 10.47 -55.17 -6.06
CA ALA A 116 11.16 -56.20 -6.81
C ALA A 116 12.04 -57.07 -5.89
N ARG A 117 12.27 -58.32 -6.30
CA ARG A 117 13.29 -59.20 -5.74
C ARG A 117 14.56 -59.06 -6.55
N ASP A 118 15.64 -58.63 -5.90
CA ASP A 118 17.01 -58.64 -6.42
C ASP A 118 17.51 -60.10 -6.36
N LEU A 119 17.45 -60.81 -7.50
CA LEU A 119 17.71 -62.25 -7.62
C LEU A 119 19.20 -62.61 -7.42
N GLU A 120 20.10 -61.64 -7.54
CA GLU A 120 21.55 -61.85 -7.27
C GLU A 120 21.88 -61.71 -5.78
N LEU A 121 21.19 -60.83 -5.06
CA LEU A 121 21.46 -60.51 -3.64
C LEU A 121 20.38 -61.05 -2.67
N ASP A 122 19.43 -61.83 -3.18
CA ASP A 122 18.21 -62.35 -2.54
C ASP A 122 17.55 -61.41 -1.52
N ARG A 123 17.17 -60.22 -1.99
CA ARG A 123 16.58 -59.16 -1.15
C ARG A 123 15.46 -58.41 -1.86
N LEU A 124 14.56 -57.81 -1.08
CA LEU A 124 13.55 -56.89 -1.58
C LEU A 124 14.15 -55.50 -1.81
N VAL A 125 13.83 -54.89 -2.94
CA VAL A 125 14.17 -53.51 -3.31
C VAL A 125 12.94 -52.80 -3.86
N ALA A 126 12.86 -51.47 -3.68
CA ALA A 126 11.96 -50.65 -4.47
C ALA A 126 12.66 -50.26 -5.78
N LEU A 127 11.96 -50.38 -6.91
CA LEU A 127 12.49 -50.16 -8.26
C LEU A 127 11.63 -49.09 -8.96
N LYS A 128 12.22 -47.92 -9.23
CA LYS A 128 11.57 -46.73 -9.81
C LYS A 128 11.93 -46.65 -11.30
N VAL A 129 11.01 -47.03 -12.18
CA VAL A 129 11.17 -47.00 -13.65
C VAL A 129 10.80 -45.62 -14.19
N ILE A 130 11.73 -44.99 -14.92
CA ILE A 130 11.58 -43.65 -15.50
C ILE A 130 10.82 -43.73 -16.82
N ARG A 131 9.87 -42.81 -17.05
CA ARG A 131 9.08 -42.77 -18.29
C ARG A 131 9.96 -42.59 -19.55
N PRO A 132 9.67 -43.27 -20.69
CA PRO A 132 10.51 -43.21 -21.89
C PRO A 132 10.74 -41.80 -22.46
N GLU A 133 9.76 -40.90 -22.31
CA GLU A 133 9.80 -39.52 -22.80
C GLU A 133 10.83 -38.69 -22.01
N LEU A 134 10.91 -38.93 -20.70
CA LEU A 134 11.87 -38.31 -19.79
C LEU A 134 13.26 -38.92 -19.96
N ALA A 135 13.34 -40.23 -20.17
CA ALA A 135 14.61 -40.95 -20.39
C ALA A 135 15.34 -40.50 -21.68
N ARG A 136 14.63 -39.95 -22.67
CA ARG A 136 15.24 -39.36 -23.89
C ARG A 136 15.92 -38.00 -23.65
N ASN A 137 15.64 -37.31 -22.54
CA ASN A 137 16.21 -36.01 -22.26
C ASN A 137 17.52 -36.13 -21.44
N THR A 138 18.66 -35.96 -22.11
CA THR A 138 20.01 -36.07 -21.51
C THR A 138 20.18 -35.19 -20.26
N ALA A 139 19.56 -34.00 -20.21
CA ALA A 139 19.66 -33.10 -19.06
C ALA A 139 18.88 -33.62 -17.83
N ILE A 140 17.79 -34.37 -18.03
CA ILE A 140 17.07 -35.06 -16.95
C ILE A 140 17.89 -36.26 -16.46
N VAL A 141 18.51 -36.99 -17.38
CA VAL A 141 19.33 -38.18 -17.06
C VAL A 141 20.60 -37.84 -16.29
N GLU A 142 21.30 -36.75 -16.62
CA GLU A 142 22.45 -36.29 -15.81
C GLU A 142 22.03 -35.75 -14.43
N ARG A 143 20.84 -35.13 -14.30
CA ARG A 143 20.29 -34.76 -12.98
C ARG A 143 20.07 -35.99 -12.09
N PHE A 144 19.44 -37.04 -12.61
CA PHE A 144 19.28 -38.30 -11.84
C PHE A 144 20.62 -38.94 -11.46
N LYS A 145 21.64 -38.91 -12.34
CA LYS A 145 23.01 -39.35 -11.98
C LYS A 145 23.63 -38.48 -10.87
N GLN A 146 23.32 -37.18 -10.83
CA GLN A 146 23.79 -36.28 -9.78
C GLN A 146 23.06 -36.54 -8.44
N GLU A 147 21.75 -36.74 -8.44
CA GLU A 147 20.96 -37.12 -7.26
C GLU A 147 21.44 -38.46 -6.68
N LEU A 148 21.72 -39.46 -7.54
CA LEU A 148 22.30 -40.74 -7.11
C LEU A 148 23.66 -40.55 -6.42
N ARG A 149 24.56 -39.71 -6.98
CA ARG A 149 25.87 -39.39 -6.40
C ARG A 149 25.76 -38.66 -5.05
N LEU A 150 24.74 -37.83 -4.87
CA LEU A 150 24.50 -37.08 -3.63
C LEU A 150 23.92 -37.99 -2.53
N SER A 151 22.95 -38.85 -2.86
CA SER A 151 22.42 -39.86 -1.92
C SER A 151 23.51 -40.80 -1.39
N HIS A 152 24.46 -41.21 -2.24
CA HIS A 152 25.62 -42.03 -1.81
C HIS A 152 26.55 -41.32 -0.80
N GLN A 153 26.50 -40.00 -0.68
CA GLN A 153 27.28 -39.25 0.31
C GLN A 153 26.59 -39.17 1.67
N VAL A 154 25.27 -39.34 1.73
CA VAL A 154 24.46 -39.25 2.97
C VAL A 154 24.09 -40.64 3.50
N THR A 155 25.01 -41.27 4.23
CA THR A 155 24.73 -42.56 4.90
C THR A 155 24.16 -42.33 6.30
N HIS A 156 22.83 -42.38 6.46
CA HIS A 156 22.17 -42.28 7.77
C HIS A 156 21.02 -43.30 7.92
N ARG A 157 20.56 -43.62 9.14
CA ARG A 157 19.45 -44.57 9.37
C ARG A 157 18.11 -44.02 8.87
N ASN A 158 17.94 -42.69 8.94
CA ASN A 158 16.71 -42.00 8.58
C ASN A 158 16.75 -41.36 7.17
N VAL A 159 17.69 -41.76 6.31
CA VAL A 159 17.80 -41.35 4.90
C VAL A 159 17.72 -42.58 4.02
N ILE A 160 16.93 -42.54 2.94
CA ILE A 160 16.76 -43.69 2.04
C ILE A 160 18.07 -44.01 1.31
N ARG A 161 18.40 -45.30 1.22
CA ARG A 161 19.56 -45.77 0.45
C ARG A 161 19.14 -46.09 -0.97
N MET A 162 19.71 -45.41 -1.96
CA MET A 162 19.71 -45.89 -3.34
C MET A 162 20.86 -46.88 -3.56
N TYR A 163 20.69 -47.84 -4.46
CA TYR A 163 21.65 -48.92 -4.71
C TYR A 163 22.24 -48.84 -6.13
N ASP A 164 21.44 -49.08 -7.17
CA ASP A 164 21.89 -49.10 -8.57
C ASP A 164 21.04 -48.16 -9.46
N LEU A 165 21.62 -47.70 -10.56
CA LEU A 165 20.93 -47.09 -11.71
C LEU A 165 21.20 -47.98 -12.93
N GLY A 166 20.15 -48.57 -13.49
CA GLY A 166 20.22 -49.49 -14.62
C GLY A 166 19.46 -49.00 -15.86
N GLU A 167 19.72 -49.67 -16.97
CA GLU A 167 19.02 -49.49 -18.24
C GLU A 167 18.81 -50.86 -18.90
N ASP A 168 17.57 -51.19 -19.24
CA ASP A 168 17.20 -52.45 -19.90
C ASP A 168 16.04 -52.21 -20.87
N ALA A 169 16.07 -52.85 -22.05
CA ALA A 169 15.13 -52.65 -23.16
C ALA A 169 14.84 -51.17 -23.54
N GLY A 170 15.73 -50.23 -23.18
CA GLY A 170 15.54 -48.78 -23.36
C GLY A 170 14.78 -48.07 -22.23
N MET A 171 14.36 -48.80 -21.19
CA MET A 171 13.83 -48.25 -19.94
C MET A 171 14.97 -48.02 -18.94
N ARG A 172 15.00 -46.86 -18.30
CA ARG A 172 15.94 -46.58 -17.19
C ARG A 172 15.24 -46.75 -15.85
N PHE A 173 15.94 -47.32 -14.88
CA PHE A 173 15.39 -47.59 -13.55
C PHE A 173 16.42 -47.38 -12.44
N ILE A 174 15.94 -46.98 -11.26
CA ILE A 174 16.74 -46.82 -10.04
C ILE A 174 16.24 -47.82 -9.01
N THR A 175 17.14 -48.54 -8.33
CA THR A 175 16.81 -49.39 -7.18
C THR A 175 17.18 -48.72 -5.85
N MET A 176 16.35 -48.94 -4.84
CA MET A 176 16.49 -48.35 -3.51
C MET A 176 15.96 -49.26 -2.40
N GLU A 177 16.24 -48.89 -1.17
CA GLU A 177 15.77 -49.56 0.04
C GLU A 177 14.24 -49.72 0.05
N MET A 178 13.77 -50.96 0.19
CA MET A 178 12.34 -51.23 0.33
C MET A 178 11.90 -50.88 1.75
N VAL A 179 11.19 -49.77 1.92
CA VAL A 179 10.61 -49.35 3.20
C VAL A 179 9.17 -49.87 3.27
N GLU A 180 8.94 -50.92 4.06
CA GLU A 180 7.60 -51.48 4.29
C GLU A 180 6.83 -50.62 5.31
N GLY A 181 6.24 -49.54 4.81
CA GLY A 181 5.61 -48.48 5.59
C GLY A 181 4.64 -47.63 4.77
N ARG A 182 4.22 -46.49 5.33
CA ARG A 182 3.38 -45.47 4.67
C ARG A 182 4.07 -44.12 4.67
N ASP A 183 3.75 -43.27 3.71
CA ASP A 183 4.20 -41.88 3.72
C ASP A 183 3.45 -41.05 4.79
N LEU A 184 4.07 -39.99 5.26
CA LEU A 184 3.54 -39.14 6.33
C LEU A 184 2.27 -38.38 5.89
N ARG A 185 2.08 -38.07 4.59
CA ARG A 185 0.84 -37.42 4.13
C ARG A 185 -0.34 -38.37 4.29
N SER A 186 -0.21 -39.61 3.84
CA SER A 186 -1.24 -40.65 4.03
C SER A 186 -1.58 -40.91 5.49
N ILE A 187 -0.65 -40.67 6.43
CA ILE A 187 -0.89 -40.82 7.88
C ILE A 187 -1.64 -39.60 8.44
N ILE A 188 -1.28 -38.39 8.03
CA ILE A 188 -1.97 -37.14 8.42
C ILE A 188 -3.41 -37.15 7.86
N GLU A 189 -3.60 -37.48 6.57
CA GLU A 189 -4.92 -37.45 5.92
C GLU A 189 -5.92 -38.47 6.53
N GLU A 190 -5.46 -39.61 7.04
CA GLU A 190 -6.31 -40.58 7.74
C GLU A 190 -6.65 -40.15 9.18
N ARG A 191 -5.68 -39.60 9.91
CA ARG A 191 -5.80 -39.32 11.36
C ARG A 191 -6.23 -37.89 11.68
N GLY A 192 -6.22 -36.99 10.70
CA GLY A 192 -6.41 -35.55 10.88
C GLY A 192 -5.18 -34.90 11.50
N LYS A 193 -4.85 -35.24 12.75
CA LYS A 193 -3.67 -34.74 13.47
C LYS A 193 -3.04 -35.81 14.37
N LEU A 194 -1.80 -35.57 14.77
CA LEU A 194 -0.99 -36.45 15.62
C LEU A 194 -0.85 -35.87 17.04
N PRO A 195 -0.71 -36.71 18.08
CA PRO A 195 -0.34 -36.25 19.42
C PRO A 195 1.01 -35.50 19.44
N PRO A 196 1.23 -34.57 20.39
CA PRO A 196 2.50 -33.87 20.54
C PRO A 196 3.70 -34.81 20.70
N GLU A 197 3.55 -35.90 21.45
CA GLU A 197 4.61 -36.87 21.74
C GLU A 197 5.05 -37.61 20.46
N GLU A 198 4.09 -38.12 19.69
CA GLU A 198 4.33 -38.82 18.42
C GLU A 198 4.88 -37.87 17.35
N THR A 199 4.35 -36.64 17.28
CA THR A 199 4.86 -35.57 16.42
C THR A 199 6.34 -35.33 16.69
N VAL A 200 6.74 -35.22 17.97
CA VAL A 200 8.13 -34.98 18.36
C VAL A 200 9.04 -36.17 18.03
N GLU A 201 8.55 -37.42 18.13
CA GLU A 201 9.32 -38.61 17.73
C GLU A 201 9.57 -38.68 16.21
N ILE A 202 8.59 -38.27 15.40
CA ILE A 202 8.74 -38.17 13.95
C ILE A 202 9.70 -37.02 13.61
N LEU A 203 9.48 -35.85 14.20
CA LEU A 203 10.27 -34.64 13.96
C LEU A 203 11.75 -34.82 14.33
N GLN A 204 12.03 -35.49 15.45
CA GLN A 204 13.38 -35.81 15.91
C GLN A 204 14.13 -36.68 14.89
N GLN A 205 13.47 -37.68 14.28
CA GLN A 205 14.07 -38.53 13.26
C GLN A 205 14.31 -37.80 11.92
N ILE A 206 13.43 -36.88 11.53
CA ILE A 206 13.64 -36.02 10.35
C ILE A 206 14.81 -35.05 10.60
N CYS A 207 14.93 -34.49 11.82
CA CYS A 207 16.07 -33.63 12.19
C CYS A 207 17.41 -34.34 12.00
N TYR A 208 17.55 -35.61 12.44
CA TYR A 208 18.78 -36.39 12.22
C TYR A 208 19.05 -36.71 10.74
N ALA A 209 17.99 -36.93 9.93
CA ALA A 209 18.14 -37.14 8.49
C ALA A 209 18.67 -35.89 7.78
N LEU A 210 18.15 -34.71 8.14
CA LEU A 210 18.60 -33.42 7.63
C LEU A 210 20.01 -33.07 8.14
N GLU A 211 20.30 -33.27 9.43
CA GLU A 211 21.62 -33.02 10.02
C GLU A 211 22.72 -33.80 9.31
N ALA A 212 22.47 -35.09 9.00
CA ALA A 212 23.40 -35.92 8.25
C ALA A 212 23.64 -35.46 6.80
N ALA A 213 22.65 -34.84 6.16
CA ALA A 213 22.79 -34.28 4.81
C ALA A 213 23.50 -32.91 4.85
N HIS A 214 23.10 -32.03 5.77
CA HIS A 214 23.69 -30.71 5.97
C HIS A 214 25.17 -30.79 6.35
N ALA A 215 25.56 -31.79 7.15
CA ALA A 215 26.95 -32.05 7.53
C ALA A 215 27.89 -32.37 6.35
N VAL A 216 27.36 -32.84 5.21
CA VAL A 216 28.12 -33.05 3.96
C VAL A 216 27.79 -31.98 2.89
N GLY A 217 27.10 -30.90 3.26
CA GLY A 217 26.79 -29.77 2.38
C GLY A 217 25.57 -29.98 1.47
N ILE A 218 24.73 -30.98 1.74
CA ILE A 218 23.58 -31.35 0.90
C ILE A 218 22.28 -30.84 1.54
N LEU A 219 21.55 -29.99 0.81
CA LEU A 219 20.21 -29.51 1.17
C LEU A 219 19.14 -30.38 0.53
N HIS A 220 17.98 -30.55 1.17
CA HIS A 220 16.88 -31.36 0.65
C HIS A 220 16.03 -30.62 -0.39
N ARG A 221 15.72 -29.33 -0.15
CA ARG A 221 15.02 -28.39 -1.05
C ARG A 221 13.56 -28.73 -1.44
N ASP A 222 13.13 -29.97 -1.33
CA ASP A 222 11.75 -30.46 -1.59
C ASP A 222 11.29 -31.37 -0.44
N LEU A 223 11.52 -30.93 0.80
CA LEU A 223 11.06 -31.64 2.00
C LEU A 223 9.55 -31.46 2.17
N LYS A 224 8.81 -32.56 2.19
CA LYS A 224 7.34 -32.62 2.30
C LYS A 224 6.87 -33.98 2.86
N PRO A 225 5.65 -34.12 3.39
CA PRO A 225 5.20 -35.38 4.01
C PRO A 225 5.19 -36.59 3.06
N GLN A 226 5.01 -36.38 1.74
CA GLN A 226 5.07 -37.45 0.74
C GLN A 226 6.50 -38.00 0.54
N ASN A 227 7.54 -37.24 0.94
CA ASN A 227 8.95 -37.61 0.87
C ASN A 227 9.47 -38.18 2.22
N ILE A 228 8.56 -38.56 3.12
CA ILE A 228 8.86 -39.04 4.47
C ILE A 228 8.07 -40.34 4.71
N MET A 229 8.74 -41.49 4.70
CA MET A 229 8.16 -42.80 4.97
C MET A 229 8.28 -43.18 6.45
N ILE A 230 7.28 -43.87 7.00
CA ILE A 230 7.29 -44.44 8.35
C ILE A 230 6.99 -45.93 8.28
N ASP A 231 7.93 -46.77 8.73
CA ASP A 231 7.76 -48.23 8.74
C ASP A 231 6.99 -48.73 9.98
N SER A 232 6.59 -50.01 9.95
CA SER A 232 5.85 -50.66 11.04
C SER A 232 6.57 -50.72 12.40
N THR A 233 7.85 -50.32 12.47
CA THR A 233 8.63 -50.20 13.71
C THR A 233 8.74 -48.76 14.23
N GLY A 234 8.13 -47.78 13.54
CA GLY A 234 8.22 -46.36 13.86
C GLY A 234 9.52 -45.68 13.39
N ARG A 235 10.32 -46.34 12.55
CA ARG A 235 11.48 -45.72 11.90
C ARG A 235 10.99 -44.80 10.78
N VAL A 236 11.39 -43.54 10.84
CA VAL A 236 11.16 -42.56 9.78
C VAL A 236 12.32 -42.61 8.76
N VAL A 237 12.02 -42.52 7.47
CA VAL A 237 13.02 -42.48 6.39
C VAL A 237 12.67 -41.37 5.40
N VAL A 238 13.59 -40.41 5.23
CA VAL A 238 13.47 -39.28 4.30
C VAL A 238 14.04 -39.66 2.93
N MET A 239 13.36 -39.27 1.85
CA MET A 239 13.68 -39.65 0.47
C MET A 239 13.61 -38.49 -0.54
N ASP A 240 14.06 -38.73 -1.77
CA ASP A 240 14.07 -37.75 -2.89
C ASP A 240 14.74 -36.39 -2.55
N PHE A 241 16.02 -36.46 -2.09
CA PHE A 241 16.92 -35.30 -1.96
C PHE A 241 17.28 -34.70 -3.35
N GLY A 242 16.42 -33.81 -3.87
CA GLY A 242 16.45 -33.37 -5.28
C GLY A 242 17.05 -31.98 -5.54
N LEU A 243 17.84 -31.86 -6.62
CA LEU A 243 18.34 -30.56 -7.12
C LEU A 243 17.34 -29.89 -8.08
N ALA A 244 16.15 -29.60 -7.56
CA ALA A 244 14.98 -29.23 -8.36
C ALA A 244 14.82 -27.72 -8.71
N ARG A 245 15.92 -26.95 -8.85
CA ARG A 245 16.02 -25.71 -9.67
C ARG A 245 17.40 -25.05 -9.52
N THR A 246 18.01 -24.70 -10.65
CA THR A 246 18.91 -23.55 -10.78
C THR A 246 18.11 -22.47 -11.51
N ILE A 247 17.98 -21.27 -10.94
CA ILE A 247 17.24 -20.16 -11.57
C ILE A 247 18.24 -19.27 -12.31
N GLU A 248 18.88 -19.84 -13.32
CA GLU A 248 19.76 -19.13 -14.27
C GLU A 248 19.43 -19.61 -15.68
N GLY A 249 18.81 -18.74 -16.48
CA GLY A 249 18.26 -19.04 -17.81
C GLY A 249 16.73 -19.24 -17.81
N ASP A 250 16.03 -18.30 -18.46
CA ASP A 250 14.61 -18.30 -18.85
C ASP A 250 13.65 -19.20 -18.04
N GLY A 251 13.22 -18.70 -16.89
CA GLY A 251 12.22 -19.33 -16.01
C GLY A 251 10.79 -19.39 -16.57
N MET A 252 10.59 -19.28 -17.88
CA MET A 252 9.28 -19.15 -18.54
C MET A 252 9.15 -20.14 -19.71
N THR A 253 8.52 -21.29 -19.47
CA THR A 253 8.10 -22.20 -20.55
C THR A 253 6.95 -21.57 -21.35
N GLN A 254 6.94 -21.73 -22.67
CA GLN A 254 5.99 -21.09 -23.60
C GLN A 254 4.50 -21.54 -23.45
N SER A 255 4.16 -22.23 -22.37
CA SER A 255 2.81 -22.70 -22.03
C SER A 255 2.37 -22.34 -20.59
N GLY A 256 3.14 -21.52 -19.87
CA GLY A 256 2.74 -20.94 -18.57
C GLY A 256 2.66 -21.91 -17.37
N ALA A 257 2.83 -23.21 -17.58
CA ALA A 257 2.71 -24.22 -16.53
C ALA A 257 4.00 -24.33 -15.68
N ILE A 258 3.99 -23.76 -14.48
CA ILE A 258 4.99 -24.05 -13.44
C ILE A 258 4.71 -25.44 -12.86
N VAL A 259 5.53 -26.42 -13.23
CA VAL A 259 5.41 -27.81 -12.74
C VAL A 259 6.16 -27.97 -11.41
N GLY A 260 5.43 -28.00 -10.29
CA GLY A 260 5.98 -28.31 -8.97
C GLY A 260 5.01 -28.02 -7.81
N THR A 261 5.07 -28.81 -6.75
CA THR A 261 4.19 -28.65 -5.56
C THR A 261 4.69 -27.51 -4.68
N MET A 262 4.02 -26.35 -4.75
CA MET A 262 4.38 -25.14 -3.99
C MET A 262 4.13 -25.25 -2.47
N GLU A 263 3.44 -26.30 -2.01
CA GLU A 263 2.86 -26.39 -0.66
C GLU A 263 3.87 -26.30 0.49
N TYR A 264 5.11 -26.78 0.34
CA TYR A 264 6.12 -26.81 1.42
C TYR A 264 7.35 -25.92 1.18
N MET A 265 7.38 -25.20 0.05
CA MET A 265 8.49 -24.32 -0.33
C MET A 265 8.66 -23.15 0.66
N SER A 266 9.92 -22.86 1.04
CA SER A 266 10.24 -21.77 1.99
C SER A 266 10.19 -20.38 1.35
N PRO A 267 10.14 -19.29 2.14
CA PRO A 267 10.08 -17.92 1.61
C PRO A 267 11.21 -17.57 0.64
N GLU A 268 12.45 -17.91 0.99
CA GLU A 268 13.63 -17.62 0.18
C GLU A 268 13.71 -18.47 -1.10
N GLN A 269 13.15 -19.69 -1.09
CA GLN A 269 12.98 -20.50 -2.31
C GLN A 269 11.96 -19.88 -3.28
N ALA A 270 10.82 -19.39 -2.76
CA ALA A 270 9.81 -18.72 -3.57
C ALA A 270 10.34 -17.43 -4.22
N LEU A 271 11.23 -16.72 -3.51
CA LEU A 271 11.88 -15.48 -3.95
C LEU A 271 13.17 -15.70 -4.77
N GLY A 272 13.55 -16.95 -5.04
CA GLY A 272 14.76 -17.28 -5.82
C GLY A 272 16.08 -16.84 -5.19
N LYS A 273 16.12 -16.65 -3.87
CA LYS A 273 17.31 -16.24 -3.12
C LYS A 273 18.27 -17.42 -2.90
N ASN A 274 19.49 -17.12 -2.47
CA ASN A 274 20.45 -18.14 -2.03
C ASN A 274 19.86 -18.98 -0.89
N LEU A 275 20.06 -20.30 -0.96
CA LEU A 275 19.49 -21.27 -0.02
C LEU A 275 20.57 -21.84 0.90
N ASP A 276 20.22 -22.04 2.16
CA ASP A 276 21.01 -22.80 3.14
C ASP A 276 20.11 -23.77 3.92
N GLN A 277 20.66 -24.47 4.92
CA GLN A 277 19.94 -25.44 5.75
C GLN A 277 18.67 -24.91 6.43
N ARG A 278 18.55 -23.58 6.57
CA ARG A 278 17.39 -22.90 7.17
C ARG A 278 16.16 -22.88 6.26
N SER A 279 16.30 -23.23 4.99
CA SER A 279 15.18 -23.50 4.07
C SER A 279 14.52 -24.84 4.38
N ASP A 280 15.31 -25.90 4.59
CA ASP A 280 14.79 -27.21 5.00
C ASP A 280 14.15 -27.13 6.40
N ILE A 281 14.70 -26.29 7.30
CA ILE A 281 14.10 -26.01 8.63
C ILE A 281 12.72 -25.34 8.52
N PHE A 282 12.49 -24.47 7.54
CA PHE A 282 11.17 -23.86 7.35
C PHE A 282 10.15 -24.90 6.85
N ALA A 283 10.54 -25.73 5.87
CA ALA A 283 9.70 -26.84 5.40
C ALA A 283 9.38 -27.84 6.54
N LEU A 284 10.37 -28.16 7.38
CA LEU A 284 10.20 -28.95 8.60
C LEU A 284 9.20 -28.30 9.58
N GLY A 285 9.24 -26.97 9.72
CA GLY A 285 8.27 -26.20 10.51
C GLY A 285 6.83 -26.33 10.00
N LEU A 286 6.63 -26.30 8.68
CA LEU A 286 5.32 -26.48 8.04
C LEU A 286 4.77 -27.89 8.32
N ILE A 287 5.61 -28.92 8.18
CA ILE A 287 5.25 -30.32 8.42
C ILE A 287 4.90 -30.54 9.89
N CYS A 288 5.63 -29.92 10.83
CA CYS A 288 5.30 -29.98 12.25
C CYS A 288 3.96 -29.30 12.58
N TYR A 289 3.68 -28.15 11.96
CA TYR A 289 2.40 -27.45 12.08
C TYR A 289 1.23 -28.33 11.60
N GLU A 290 1.39 -28.93 10.42
CA GLU A 290 0.40 -29.82 9.80
C GLU A 290 0.15 -31.08 10.65
N MET A 291 1.21 -31.72 11.16
CA MET A 291 1.09 -32.86 12.08
C MET A 291 0.29 -32.50 13.34
N LEU A 292 0.53 -31.34 13.96
CA LEU A 292 -0.13 -30.95 15.23
C LEU A 292 -1.57 -30.45 15.07
N THR A 293 -1.91 -29.83 13.93
CA THR A 293 -3.20 -29.13 13.75
C THR A 293 -4.11 -29.76 12.68
N GLY A 294 -3.57 -30.66 11.85
CA GLY A 294 -4.25 -31.19 10.67
C GLY A 294 -4.49 -30.15 9.56
N ASN A 295 -3.87 -28.98 9.65
CA ASN A 295 -4.02 -27.88 8.71
C ASN A 295 -2.66 -27.28 8.37
N MET A 296 -2.48 -26.84 7.13
CA MET A 296 -1.30 -26.05 6.76
C MET A 296 -1.47 -24.59 7.20
N PRO A 297 -0.42 -23.96 7.76
CA PRO A 297 -0.42 -22.52 7.99
C PRO A 297 -0.41 -21.80 6.63
N TYR A 298 -0.82 -20.52 6.63
CA TYR A 298 -0.91 -19.69 5.42
C TYR A 298 -1.94 -20.14 4.37
N ARG A 299 -2.95 -20.93 4.76
CA ARG A 299 -4.05 -21.35 3.87
C ARG A 299 -4.69 -20.15 3.16
N ALA A 300 -4.83 -20.27 1.84
CA ALA A 300 -5.48 -19.32 0.93
C ALA A 300 -6.16 -20.08 -0.22
N GLU A 301 -6.87 -19.38 -1.12
CA GLU A 301 -7.68 -19.99 -2.19
C GLU A 301 -6.86 -20.72 -3.29
N SER A 302 -5.53 -20.51 -3.33
CA SER A 302 -4.64 -21.27 -4.21
C SER A 302 -3.29 -21.57 -3.55
N ALA A 303 -2.58 -22.57 -4.08
CA ALA A 303 -1.22 -22.91 -3.63
C ALA A 303 -0.23 -21.76 -3.85
N LEU A 304 -0.37 -20.99 -4.94
CA LEU A 304 0.44 -19.80 -5.19
C LEU A 304 0.12 -18.67 -4.21
N ALA A 305 -1.17 -18.41 -3.93
CA ALA A 305 -1.56 -17.43 -2.91
C ALA A 305 -1.05 -17.83 -1.52
N SER A 306 -1.08 -19.12 -1.18
CA SER A 306 -0.56 -19.64 0.09
C SER A 306 0.97 -19.48 0.19
N LEU A 307 1.69 -19.65 -0.92
CA LEU A 307 3.13 -19.39 -1.01
C LEU A 307 3.47 -17.89 -0.92
N ILE A 308 2.69 -17.02 -1.57
CA ILE A 308 2.84 -15.56 -1.44
C ILE A 308 2.58 -15.12 0.00
N LYS A 309 1.52 -15.62 0.63
CA LYS A 309 1.18 -15.34 2.04
C LYS A 309 2.32 -15.71 2.98
N ARG A 310 2.91 -16.89 2.80
CA ARG A 310 4.11 -17.38 3.50
C ARG A 310 5.35 -16.49 3.35
N THR A 311 5.50 -15.75 2.24
CA THR A 311 6.62 -14.81 2.06
C THR A 311 6.48 -13.49 2.84
N ARG A 312 5.31 -13.23 3.45
CA ARG A 312 4.95 -11.91 4.01
C ARG A 312 4.44 -11.98 5.44
N GLU A 313 3.65 -13.00 5.77
CA GLU A 313 3.03 -13.16 7.08
C GLU A 313 3.84 -14.11 7.98
N ARG A 314 3.75 -13.91 9.30
CA ARG A 314 4.19 -14.89 10.30
C ARG A 314 3.11 -15.96 10.49
N ALA A 315 3.50 -17.19 10.77
CA ALA A 315 2.53 -18.25 11.08
C ALA A 315 1.82 -17.94 12.42
N GLU A 316 0.49 -18.00 12.42
CA GLU A 316 -0.33 -17.98 13.63
C GLU A 316 0.08 -19.15 14.55
N PRO A 317 0.43 -18.94 15.84
CA PRO A 317 0.89 -20.02 16.71
C PRO A 317 -0.11 -21.17 16.82
N VAL A 318 0.36 -22.43 16.81
CA VAL A 318 -0.52 -23.61 16.84
C VAL A 318 -1.43 -23.66 18.08
N THR A 319 -1.02 -23.03 19.20
CA THR A 319 -1.84 -22.84 20.41
C THR A 319 -3.09 -21.99 20.20
N VAL A 320 -3.20 -21.21 19.12
CA VAL A 320 -4.41 -20.45 18.79
C VAL A 320 -5.44 -21.36 18.11
N GLN A 321 -4.99 -22.32 17.28
CA GLN A 321 -5.87 -23.29 16.63
C GLN A 321 -6.24 -24.46 17.55
N ASP A 322 -5.31 -24.89 18.40
CA ASP A 322 -5.55 -25.87 19.45
C ASP A 322 -4.82 -25.51 20.76
N PRO A 323 -5.52 -24.89 21.74
CA PRO A 323 -4.97 -24.56 23.05
C PRO A 323 -4.50 -25.75 23.91
N THR A 324 -4.73 -27.00 23.49
CA THR A 324 -4.20 -28.19 24.17
C THR A 324 -2.74 -28.51 23.79
N ILE A 325 -2.22 -27.93 22.71
CA ILE A 325 -0.82 -28.09 22.30
C ILE A 325 0.10 -27.38 23.31
N PRO A 326 1.17 -28.03 23.83
CA PRO A 326 2.11 -27.38 24.73
C PRO A 326 2.77 -26.13 24.13
N GLY A 327 2.65 -24.99 24.81
CA GLY A 327 3.17 -23.70 24.31
C GLY A 327 4.67 -23.66 24.00
N GLN A 328 5.47 -24.51 24.65
CA GLN A 328 6.88 -24.70 24.30
C GLN A 328 7.06 -25.31 22.90
N LEU A 329 6.29 -26.35 22.57
CA LEU A 329 6.30 -26.97 21.25
C LEU A 329 5.78 -26.00 20.17
N SER A 330 4.77 -25.18 20.49
CA SER A 330 4.36 -24.08 19.63
C SER A 330 5.47 -23.05 19.41
N GLY A 331 6.30 -22.77 20.42
CA GLY A 331 7.47 -21.89 20.29
C GLY A 331 8.51 -22.43 19.29
N ILE A 332 8.79 -23.74 19.35
CA ILE A 332 9.66 -24.43 18.38
C ILE A 332 9.09 -24.30 16.96
N VAL A 333 7.80 -24.58 16.77
CA VAL A 333 7.12 -24.48 15.46
C VAL A 333 7.16 -23.05 14.92
N SER A 334 6.78 -22.05 15.73
CA SER A 334 6.82 -20.64 15.33
C SER A 334 8.23 -20.16 14.98
N LYS A 335 9.27 -20.63 15.68
CA LYS A 335 10.67 -20.27 15.38
C LYS A 335 11.21 -20.97 14.11
N CYS A 336 10.75 -22.17 13.77
CA CYS A 336 11.02 -22.76 12.45
C CYS A 336 10.33 -21.95 11.32
N LEU A 337 9.16 -21.38 11.60
CA LEU A 337 8.31 -20.64 10.65
C LEU A 337 8.54 -19.11 10.65
N GLU A 338 9.66 -18.63 11.17
CA GLU A 338 10.03 -17.22 11.04
C GLU A 338 10.31 -16.87 9.57
N THR A 339 9.77 -15.74 9.10
CA THR A 339 9.95 -15.33 7.70
C THR A 339 11.39 -14.87 7.44
N ASP A 340 11.98 -14.11 8.38
CA ASP A 340 13.40 -13.77 8.41
C ASP A 340 14.25 -15.02 8.74
N VAL A 341 15.18 -15.35 7.85
CA VAL A 341 16.06 -16.50 7.93
C VAL A 341 17.06 -16.38 9.11
N GLU A 342 17.36 -15.16 9.58
CA GLU A 342 18.25 -14.93 10.73
C GLU A 342 17.55 -15.12 12.09
N GLN A 343 16.20 -15.13 12.16
CA GLN A 343 15.46 -15.43 13.40
C GLN A 343 15.18 -16.93 13.59
N ARG A 344 15.33 -17.73 12.52
CA ARG A 344 15.15 -19.20 12.58
C ARG A 344 16.23 -19.87 13.41
N TYR A 345 16.00 -21.15 13.73
CA TYR A 345 17.08 -22.04 14.17
C TYR A 345 18.20 -22.09 13.14
N LYS A 346 19.46 -22.04 13.61
CA LYS A 346 20.63 -21.99 12.71
C LYS A 346 20.96 -23.34 12.09
N ASN A 347 20.55 -24.43 12.73
CA ASN A 347 20.77 -25.82 12.34
C ASN A 347 19.75 -26.71 13.07
N THR A 348 19.54 -27.94 12.58
CA THR A 348 18.65 -28.93 13.21
C THR A 348 19.14 -29.38 14.59
N GLY A 349 20.44 -29.31 14.87
CA GLY A 349 21.04 -29.56 16.20
C GLY A 349 20.64 -28.53 17.28
N GLU A 350 20.08 -27.37 16.93
CA GLU A 350 19.39 -26.50 17.89
C GLU A 350 17.95 -26.98 18.17
N ILE A 351 17.22 -27.40 17.12
CA ILE A 351 15.85 -27.93 17.24
C ILE A 351 15.86 -29.19 18.11
N LEU A 352 16.80 -30.11 17.86
CA LEU A 352 16.97 -31.36 18.63
C LEU A 352 17.13 -31.10 20.14
N ARG A 353 17.87 -30.05 20.52
CA ARG A 353 18.07 -29.68 21.93
C ARG A 353 16.81 -29.10 22.57
N ASP A 354 16.05 -28.27 21.86
CA ASP A 354 14.79 -27.73 22.37
C ASP A 354 13.70 -28.83 22.49
N LEU A 355 13.69 -29.80 21.56
CA LEU A 355 12.84 -30.99 21.64
C LEU A 355 13.23 -31.89 22.82
N GLU A 356 14.52 -32.16 23.04
CA GLU A 356 15.00 -32.93 24.19
C GLU A 356 14.68 -32.23 25.52
N ALA A 357 14.84 -30.90 25.58
CA ALA A 357 14.45 -30.09 26.72
C ALA A 357 12.95 -30.20 27.02
N TRP A 358 12.09 -30.16 25.99
CA TRP A 358 10.65 -30.40 26.15
C TRP A 358 10.35 -31.81 26.69
N ARG A 359 10.94 -32.86 26.09
CA ARG A 359 10.76 -34.25 26.57
C ARG A 359 11.20 -34.42 28.03
N SER A 360 12.30 -33.77 28.44
CA SER A 360 12.78 -33.81 29.82
C SER A 360 11.81 -33.16 30.83
N GLN A 361 11.10 -32.10 30.41
CA GLN A 361 10.11 -31.41 31.25
C GLN A 361 8.81 -32.21 31.38
N VAL A 362 8.36 -32.87 30.31
CA VAL A 362 7.21 -33.80 30.36
C VAL A 362 7.53 -35.00 31.27
N ALA A 363 8.75 -35.55 31.21
CA ALA A 363 9.22 -36.58 32.13
C ALA A 363 9.37 -36.10 33.59
N GLY A 364 9.69 -34.81 33.81
CA GLY A 364 9.72 -34.19 35.13
C GLY A 364 8.32 -33.90 35.70
N ALA A 365 7.35 -33.61 34.85
CA ALA A 365 5.96 -33.33 35.23
C ALA A 365 5.21 -34.60 35.68
N SER A 366 5.47 -35.75 35.04
CA SER A 366 4.84 -37.04 35.38
C SER A 366 5.32 -37.67 36.69
N LEU A 367 6.23 -37.01 37.43
CA LEU A 367 6.77 -37.44 38.74
C LEU A 367 6.22 -36.62 39.94
N ARG A 368 5.05 -35.98 39.82
CA ARG A 368 4.38 -35.30 40.94
C ARG A 368 3.00 -35.89 41.24
N PHE A 369 2.82 -36.34 42.48
CA PHE A 369 1.65 -37.10 42.95
C PHE A 369 0.39 -36.23 43.16
N ASN A 370 -0.78 -36.87 43.05
CA ASN A 370 -2.07 -36.34 43.51
C ASN A 370 -2.12 -36.19 45.04
N ALA A 371 -2.71 -35.10 45.53
CA ALA A 371 -3.46 -35.03 46.79
C ALA A 371 -4.31 -33.75 46.85
N ASP A 372 -5.50 -33.83 47.47
CA ASP A 372 -6.33 -32.66 47.81
C ASP A 372 -5.68 -31.77 48.89
N LEU A 373 -6.00 -30.47 48.88
CA LEU A 373 -6.71 -29.85 50.01
C LEU A 373 -7.32 -28.48 49.63
N ALA A 374 -8.23 -27.98 50.46
CA ALA A 374 -9.04 -26.78 50.20
C ALA A 374 -8.81 -25.63 51.20
N SER A 375 -9.39 -24.46 50.91
CA SER A 375 -9.53 -23.25 51.76
C SER A 375 -8.23 -22.41 51.94
N THR A 376 -8.25 -21.10 52.25
CA THR A 376 -9.28 -20.18 52.79
C THR A 376 -9.20 -18.76 52.16
N LEU A 377 -10.10 -17.86 52.60
CA LEU A 377 -10.10 -16.37 52.59
C LEU A 377 -11.23 -15.69 51.75
N PRO A 378 -11.70 -14.47 52.17
CA PRO A 378 -13.14 -14.24 52.32
C PRO A 378 -13.84 -13.48 51.17
N ASN A 379 -15.19 -13.57 51.18
CA ASN A 379 -16.07 -13.27 50.06
C ASN A 379 -17.10 -12.17 50.39
N ASN A 380 -16.78 -10.89 50.15
CA ASN A 380 -17.68 -9.76 50.40
C ASN A 380 -18.65 -9.51 49.22
N ARG A 381 -19.74 -10.27 49.19
CA ARG A 381 -20.66 -10.36 48.03
C ARG A 381 -21.50 -9.11 47.73
N TRP A 382 -21.72 -8.22 48.70
CA TRP A 382 -22.75 -7.18 48.59
C TRP A 382 -22.47 -6.10 47.54
N ILE A 383 -21.21 -5.68 47.36
CA ILE A 383 -20.82 -4.64 46.39
C ILE A 383 -21.07 -5.09 44.94
N ARG A 384 -20.94 -6.39 44.63
CA ARG A 384 -21.15 -6.93 43.28
C ARG A 384 -22.60 -6.84 42.79
N TYR A 385 -23.59 -6.84 43.67
CA TYR A 385 -25.00 -6.76 43.27
C TYR A 385 -25.51 -5.33 43.07
N ALA A 386 -24.89 -4.33 43.71
CA ALA A 386 -25.24 -2.92 43.51
C ALA A 386 -24.90 -2.42 42.09
N GLY A 387 -23.70 -2.74 41.58
CA GLY A 387 -23.28 -2.36 40.23
C GLY A 387 -24.03 -3.11 39.12
N ALA A 388 -24.28 -4.41 39.31
CA ALA A 388 -24.96 -5.24 38.32
C ALA A 388 -26.43 -4.80 38.09
N GLY A 389 -27.15 -4.42 39.15
CA GLY A 389 -28.53 -3.97 39.03
C GLY A 389 -28.68 -2.68 38.20
N ALA A 390 -27.81 -1.70 38.41
CA ALA A 390 -27.84 -0.44 37.67
C ALA A 390 -27.51 -0.63 36.18
N LEU A 391 -26.47 -1.42 35.87
CA LEU A 391 -26.08 -1.68 34.48
C LEU A 391 -27.16 -2.46 33.71
N VAL A 392 -27.79 -3.45 34.34
CA VAL A 392 -28.92 -4.19 33.73
C VAL A 392 -30.14 -3.30 33.54
N LEU A 393 -30.45 -2.37 34.45
CA LEU A 393 -31.57 -1.43 34.25
C LEU A 393 -31.28 -0.42 33.12
N VAL A 394 -30.06 0.10 33.03
CA VAL A 394 -29.66 1.03 31.95
C VAL A 394 -29.64 0.31 30.59
N LEU A 395 -29.16 -0.94 30.52
CA LEU A 395 -29.23 -1.74 29.29
C LEU A 395 -30.68 -2.16 28.94
N ALA A 396 -31.53 -2.44 29.93
CA ALA A 396 -32.94 -2.78 29.67
C ALA A 396 -33.77 -1.57 29.23
N VAL A 397 -33.56 -0.39 29.81
CA VAL A 397 -34.28 0.85 29.43
C VAL A 397 -33.71 1.45 28.15
N GLY A 398 -32.39 1.53 28.01
CA GLY A 398 -31.74 1.96 26.76
C GLY A 398 -32.08 1.02 25.60
N GLY A 399 -32.05 -0.30 25.85
CA GLY A 399 -32.55 -1.32 24.93
C GLY A 399 -34.02 -1.08 24.56
N ALA A 400 -34.92 -0.95 25.54
CA ALA A 400 -36.36 -0.78 25.29
C ALA A 400 -36.73 0.51 24.54
N VAL A 401 -35.88 1.55 24.56
CA VAL A 401 -36.07 2.77 23.75
C VAL A 401 -35.55 2.54 22.32
N VAL A 402 -34.33 2.05 22.14
CA VAL A 402 -33.74 1.80 20.80
C VAL A 402 -34.52 0.74 20.01
N PHE A 403 -34.96 -0.34 20.69
CA PHE A 403 -35.68 -1.45 20.05
C PHE A 403 -37.12 -1.09 19.62
N LYS A 404 -37.61 0.12 19.92
CA LYS A 404 -38.99 0.54 19.64
C LYS A 404 -39.15 1.43 18.41
N GLU A 405 -38.08 2.02 17.88
CA GLU A 405 -38.09 2.71 16.59
C GLU A 405 -37.28 2.01 15.48
N VAL A 406 -36.32 1.15 15.82
CA VAL A 406 -35.60 0.29 14.84
C VAL A 406 -36.26 -1.11 14.72
N GLY A 407 -37.49 -1.24 15.24
CA GLY A 407 -38.18 -2.50 15.52
C GLY A 407 -38.91 -3.19 14.35
N LYS A 408 -38.23 -3.43 13.21
CA LYS A 408 -38.64 -4.48 12.26
C LYS A 408 -37.41 -5.30 11.81
N PRO A 409 -37.02 -6.35 12.56
CA PRO A 409 -35.98 -7.25 12.10
C PRO A 409 -36.47 -7.96 10.83
N HIS A 410 -35.91 -7.57 9.69
CA HIS A 410 -35.84 -8.46 8.55
C HIS A 410 -34.87 -9.57 8.93
N THR A 411 -35.41 -10.69 9.42
CA THR A 411 -34.68 -11.94 9.44
C THR A 411 -34.12 -12.14 8.03
N PRO A 412 -32.79 -12.25 7.84
CA PRO A 412 -32.29 -12.81 6.60
C PRO A 412 -32.73 -14.27 6.60
N ALA A 413 -33.88 -14.51 5.97
CA ALA A 413 -34.20 -15.85 5.51
C ALA A 413 -33.00 -16.34 4.70
N ALA A 414 -32.71 -17.64 4.76
CA ALA A 414 -31.74 -18.26 3.87
C ALA A 414 -32.31 -18.28 2.44
N GLN A 415 -32.38 -17.11 1.82
CA GLN A 415 -32.47 -16.96 0.38
C GLN A 415 -31.16 -17.51 -0.18
N THR A 416 -31.16 -18.81 -0.45
CA THR A 416 -30.32 -19.41 -1.48
C THR A 416 -30.39 -18.47 -2.68
N ALA A 417 -29.27 -17.84 -3.02
CA ALA A 417 -29.23 -16.82 -4.05
C ALA A 417 -29.52 -17.47 -5.41
N LYS A 418 -30.81 -17.49 -5.78
CA LYS A 418 -31.21 -17.55 -7.17
C LYS A 418 -30.79 -16.22 -7.79
N GLY A 419 -29.56 -16.18 -8.29
CA GLY A 419 -29.20 -15.19 -9.31
C GLY A 419 -30.15 -15.31 -10.50
N PRO A 420 -30.21 -14.29 -11.38
CA PRO A 420 -31.11 -14.32 -12.53
C PRO A 420 -30.87 -15.58 -13.35
N ALA A 421 -31.92 -16.38 -13.54
CA ALA A 421 -31.86 -17.69 -14.17
C ALA A 421 -31.43 -17.63 -15.66
N LEU A 422 -31.44 -16.42 -16.26
CA LEU A 422 -30.99 -16.14 -17.61
C LEU A 422 -30.15 -14.86 -17.62
N SER A 423 -29.02 -14.87 -18.33
CA SER A 423 -28.22 -13.67 -18.60
C SER A 423 -27.98 -13.51 -20.10
N LEU A 424 -28.30 -12.32 -20.62
CA LEU A 424 -28.55 -12.08 -22.05
C LEU A 424 -27.56 -11.06 -22.62
N ALA A 425 -26.72 -11.46 -23.57
CA ALA A 425 -25.93 -10.54 -24.39
C ALA A 425 -26.62 -10.30 -25.74
N ILE A 426 -26.78 -9.04 -26.16
CA ILE A 426 -27.42 -8.67 -27.44
C ILE A 426 -26.36 -8.05 -28.35
N MET A 427 -25.85 -8.84 -29.28
CA MET A 427 -24.81 -8.42 -30.23
C MET A 427 -25.34 -7.37 -31.23
N PRO A 428 -24.50 -6.40 -31.65
CA PRO A 428 -24.80 -5.57 -32.80
C PRO A 428 -25.15 -6.41 -34.04
N PHE A 429 -26.22 -6.04 -34.74
CA PHE A 429 -26.70 -6.78 -35.90
C PHE A 429 -25.85 -6.50 -37.14
N TYR A 430 -25.58 -7.55 -37.93
CA TYR A 430 -24.76 -7.48 -39.14
C TYR A 430 -25.51 -6.86 -40.34
N ASN A 431 -24.86 -5.93 -41.05
CA ASN A 431 -25.41 -5.33 -42.26
C ASN A 431 -25.18 -6.20 -43.50
N ALA A 432 -26.16 -7.03 -43.85
CA ALA A 432 -26.14 -7.85 -45.06
C ALA A 432 -26.61 -7.08 -46.33
N SER A 433 -26.90 -5.77 -46.22
CA SER A 433 -27.38 -4.96 -47.37
C SER A 433 -26.26 -4.51 -48.31
N GLY A 434 -25.00 -4.48 -47.84
CA GLY A 434 -23.88 -3.87 -48.57
C GLY A 434 -23.91 -2.34 -48.67
N ASP A 435 -24.90 -1.68 -48.06
CA ASP A 435 -25.06 -0.23 -48.02
C ASP A 435 -24.53 0.34 -46.69
N PRO A 436 -23.39 1.08 -46.68
CA PRO A 436 -22.82 1.63 -45.46
C PRO A 436 -23.72 2.65 -44.73
N SER A 437 -24.68 3.27 -45.42
CA SER A 437 -25.60 4.24 -44.82
C SER A 437 -26.58 3.62 -43.81
N LEU A 438 -26.65 2.29 -43.77
CA LEU A 438 -27.45 1.54 -42.80
C LEU A 438 -26.67 1.07 -41.57
N ASN A 439 -25.34 1.25 -41.51
CA ASN A 439 -24.49 0.67 -40.45
C ASN A 439 -24.90 1.06 -39.02
N TRP A 440 -25.41 2.28 -38.81
CA TRP A 440 -25.98 2.76 -37.54
C TRP A 440 -27.03 1.81 -36.96
N LEU A 441 -27.79 1.12 -37.83
CA LEU A 441 -28.89 0.24 -37.46
C LEU A 441 -28.40 -1.00 -36.70
N GLY A 442 -27.13 -1.41 -36.87
CA GLY A 442 -26.57 -2.60 -36.22
C GLY A 442 -26.60 -2.52 -34.69
N SER A 443 -26.04 -1.45 -34.13
CA SER A 443 -26.13 -1.21 -32.68
C SER A 443 -27.48 -0.63 -32.27
N SER A 444 -28.13 0.16 -33.11
CA SER A 444 -29.46 0.72 -32.79
C SER A 444 -30.49 -0.39 -32.57
N LEU A 445 -30.46 -1.47 -33.36
CA LEU A 445 -31.29 -2.65 -33.14
C LEU A 445 -30.95 -3.37 -31.83
N ALA A 446 -29.67 -3.50 -31.49
CA ALA A 446 -29.26 -4.14 -30.23
C ALA A 446 -29.71 -3.32 -29.00
N ASP A 447 -29.48 -2.01 -29.01
CA ASP A 447 -29.83 -1.09 -27.93
C ASP A 447 -31.36 -0.97 -27.78
N MET A 448 -32.12 -0.81 -28.87
CA MET A 448 -33.59 -0.81 -28.85
C MET A 448 -34.16 -2.15 -28.36
N LEU A 449 -33.69 -3.28 -28.91
CA LEU A 449 -34.18 -4.61 -28.53
C LEU A 449 -33.87 -4.91 -27.06
N GLY A 450 -32.74 -4.42 -26.52
CA GLY A 450 -32.41 -4.51 -25.10
C GLY A 450 -33.37 -3.74 -24.19
N GLY A 451 -33.72 -2.50 -24.55
CA GLY A 451 -34.74 -1.72 -23.84
C GLY A 451 -36.14 -2.33 -23.93
N ASP A 452 -36.57 -2.70 -25.13
CA ASP A 452 -37.90 -3.27 -25.35
C ASP A 452 -38.05 -4.65 -24.69
N ILE A 453 -37.06 -5.56 -24.72
CA ILE A 453 -37.17 -6.87 -24.04
C ILE A 453 -37.45 -6.70 -22.55
N GLY A 454 -36.94 -5.64 -21.93
CA GLY A 454 -37.08 -5.35 -20.51
C GLY A 454 -36.22 -6.26 -19.62
N GLN A 455 -36.15 -5.92 -18.34
CA GLN A 455 -35.47 -6.74 -17.32
C GLN A 455 -36.50 -7.43 -16.40
N SER A 456 -36.04 -8.41 -15.63
CA SER A 456 -36.88 -9.09 -14.62
C SER A 456 -36.01 -9.66 -13.50
N ALA A 457 -36.59 -10.09 -12.38
CA ALA A 457 -35.84 -10.68 -11.29
C ALA A 457 -35.10 -11.98 -11.70
N ASN A 458 -35.43 -12.54 -12.87
CA ASN A 458 -34.90 -13.79 -13.41
C ASN A 458 -34.17 -13.62 -14.76
N VAL A 459 -34.11 -12.41 -15.35
CA VAL A 459 -33.46 -12.13 -16.64
C VAL A 459 -32.68 -10.82 -16.57
N ARG A 460 -31.35 -10.91 -16.68
CA ARG A 460 -30.41 -9.77 -16.70
C ARG A 460 -29.82 -9.57 -18.09
N THR A 461 -29.89 -8.37 -18.63
CA THR A 461 -29.13 -7.99 -19.84
C THR A 461 -27.68 -7.62 -19.49
N VAL A 462 -26.74 -7.95 -20.37
CA VAL A 462 -25.40 -7.34 -20.37
C VAL A 462 -25.57 -5.92 -20.94
N SER A 463 -25.05 -4.90 -20.25
CA SER A 463 -25.20 -3.52 -20.70
C SER A 463 -24.47 -3.27 -22.04
N PRO A 464 -24.94 -2.32 -22.86
CA PRO A 464 -24.28 -1.95 -24.10
C PRO A 464 -22.81 -1.54 -23.91
N ASP A 465 -22.49 -0.85 -22.81
CA ASP A 465 -21.14 -0.37 -22.52
C ASP A 465 -20.21 -1.54 -22.12
N ARG A 466 -20.68 -2.45 -21.25
CA ARG A 466 -19.93 -3.66 -20.89
C ARG A 466 -19.77 -4.63 -22.06
N LEU A 467 -20.77 -4.74 -22.93
CA LEU A 467 -20.66 -5.51 -24.17
C LEU A 467 -19.68 -4.85 -25.16
N HIS A 468 -19.68 -3.52 -25.28
CA HIS A 468 -18.73 -2.80 -26.12
C HIS A 468 -17.29 -3.01 -25.62
N GLN A 469 -17.07 -2.93 -24.30
CA GLN A 469 -15.78 -3.27 -23.69
C GLN A 469 -15.38 -4.72 -24.00
N ALA A 470 -16.29 -5.69 -23.90
CA ALA A 470 -16.00 -7.08 -24.22
C ALA A 470 -15.63 -7.31 -25.69
N LEU A 471 -16.31 -6.64 -26.62
CA LEU A 471 -15.98 -6.70 -28.05
C LEU A 471 -14.63 -6.05 -28.34
N HIS A 472 -14.32 -4.92 -27.70
CA HIS A 472 -13.02 -4.24 -27.78
C HIS A 472 -11.87 -5.12 -27.25
N ASP A 473 -12.01 -5.62 -26.02
CA ASP A 473 -10.99 -6.45 -25.35
C ASP A 473 -10.78 -7.81 -26.06
N LEU A 474 -11.82 -8.36 -26.70
CA LEU A 474 -11.69 -9.56 -27.55
C LEU A 474 -11.26 -9.25 -29.00
N ARG A 475 -11.05 -7.98 -29.35
CA ARG A 475 -10.70 -7.45 -30.68
C ARG A 475 -11.68 -7.84 -31.81
N ILE A 476 -12.97 -7.86 -31.50
CA ILE A 476 -14.06 -8.21 -32.42
C ILE A 476 -14.62 -6.93 -33.06
N SER A 477 -14.47 -6.77 -34.38
CA SER A 477 -15.15 -5.67 -35.07
C SER A 477 -16.65 -5.94 -35.18
N GLY A 478 -17.48 -5.01 -34.70
CA GLY A 478 -18.95 -5.06 -34.77
C GLY A 478 -19.54 -5.01 -36.18
N SER A 479 -18.72 -4.85 -37.22
CA SER A 479 -19.12 -4.94 -38.63
C SER A 479 -18.89 -6.33 -39.27
N SER A 480 -18.41 -7.30 -38.50
CA SER A 480 -18.10 -8.65 -38.98
C SER A 480 -19.30 -9.58 -38.82
N GLN A 481 -19.49 -10.54 -39.73
CA GLN A 481 -20.35 -11.69 -39.44
C GLN A 481 -19.62 -12.59 -38.43
N VAL A 482 -20.17 -12.72 -37.23
CA VAL A 482 -19.51 -13.39 -36.09
C VAL A 482 -19.84 -14.89 -36.08
N ASP A 483 -18.83 -15.73 -35.86
CA ASP A 483 -18.98 -17.18 -35.79
C ASP A 483 -19.38 -17.68 -34.39
N VAL A 484 -19.86 -18.92 -34.28
CA VAL A 484 -20.37 -19.48 -33.01
C VAL A 484 -19.25 -19.62 -31.95
N ALA A 485 -17.99 -19.83 -32.35
CA ALA A 485 -16.88 -19.86 -31.40
C ALA A 485 -16.62 -18.47 -30.80
N THR A 486 -16.67 -17.42 -31.62
CA THR A 486 -16.52 -16.04 -31.15
C THR A 486 -17.71 -15.58 -30.31
N LEU A 487 -18.95 -15.93 -30.68
CA LEU A 487 -20.14 -15.69 -29.84
C LEU A 487 -20.01 -16.36 -28.47
N ARG A 488 -19.52 -17.61 -28.42
CA ARG A 488 -19.23 -18.31 -27.17
C ARG A 488 -18.15 -17.60 -26.33
N ARG A 489 -17.10 -17.05 -26.94
CA ARG A 489 -16.08 -16.23 -26.23
C ARG A 489 -16.66 -14.94 -25.65
N VAL A 490 -17.50 -14.21 -26.39
CA VAL A 490 -18.15 -12.97 -25.89
C VAL A 490 -19.03 -13.28 -24.68
N ALA A 491 -19.80 -14.35 -24.73
CA ALA A 491 -20.66 -14.75 -23.62
C ALA A 491 -19.88 -15.24 -22.39
N GLU A 492 -18.82 -16.03 -22.60
CA GLU A 492 -17.93 -16.48 -21.52
C GLU A 492 -17.19 -15.30 -20.86
N PHE A 493 -16.94 -14.21 -21.59
CA PHE A 493 -16.34 -12.98 -21.09
C PHE A 493 -17.35 -12.11 -20.30
N THR A 494 -18.59 -12.00 -20.80
CA THR A 494 -19.65 -11.14 -20.23
C THR A 494 -20.55 -11.82 -19.19
N ASN A 495 -20.27 -13.10 -18.89
CA ASN A 495 -21.06 -13.98 -18.03
C ASN A 495 -22.53 -14.11 -18.50
N ALA A 496 -22.73 -14.27 -19.82
CA ALA A 496 -24.04 -14.48 -20.44
C ALA A 496 -24.32 -15.98 -20.68
N SER A 497 -25.53 -16.43 -20.38
CA SER A 497 -26.03 -17.78 -20.71
C SER A 497 -26.59 -17.86 -22.13
N THR A 498 -27.03 -16.73 -22.66
CA THR A 498 -27.82 -16.63 -23.88
C THR A 498 -27.34 -15.43 -24.70
N VAL A 499 -27.16 -15.63 -26.01
CA VAL A 499 -26.73 -14.58 -26.94
C VAL A 499 -27.82 -14.36 -27.97
N ILE A 500 -28.28 -13.12 -28.10
CA ILE A 500 -29.05 -12.67 -29.25
C ILE A 500 -28.08 -12.03 -30.23
N PHE A 501 -28.17 -12.42 -31.49
CA PHE A 501 -27.42 -11.82 -32.60
C PHE A 501 -28.26 -11.92 -33.87
N GLY A 502 -27.90 -11.18 -34.92
CA GLY A 502 -28.71 -11.19 -36.13
C GLY A 502 -28.09 -10.43 -37.29
N GLN A 503 -28.86 -10.33 -38.36
CA GLN A 503 -28.51 -9.58 -39.56
C GLN A 503 -29.72 -8.85 -40.13
N TYR A 504 -29.48 -7.80 -40.93
CA TYR A 504 -30.54 -7.12 -41.69
C TYR A 504 -30.13 -6.87 -43.13
N VAL A 505 -31.12 -6.89 -44.02
CA VAL A 505 -30.98 -6.64 -45.45
C VAL A 505 -32.11 -5.73 -45.92
N LYS A 506 -31.85 -4.79 -46.83
CA LYS A 506 -32.83 -3.83 -47.37
C LYS A 506 -33.26 -4.15 -48.82
N PRO A 507 -34.18 -5.12 -49.05
CA PRO A 507 -34.73 -5.39 -50.37
C PRO A 507 -35.68 -4.25 -50.83
N GLY A 508 -35.11 -3.26 -51.51
CA GLY A 508 -35.87 -2.11 -52.04
C GLY A 508 -36.17 -1.07 -50.97
N SER A 509 -37.46 -0.82 -50.68
CA SER A 509 -37.88 0.07 -49.59
C SER A 509 -37.99 -0.62 -48.23
N GLN A 510 -38.18 -1.94 -48.24
CA GLN A 510 -38.41 -2.77 -47.06
C GLN A 510 -37.07 -3.12 -46.39
N ILE A 511 -37.06 -3.26 -45.07
CA ILE A 511 -35.91 -3.80 -44.31
C ILE A 511 -36.36 -5.13 -43.68
N ARG A 512 -35.64 -6.21 -43.96
CA ARG A 512 -35.83 -7.51 -43.32
C ARG A 512 -34.78 -7.69 -42.23
N ILE A 513 -35.23 -7.97 -41.00
CA ILE A 513 -34.40 -8.25 -39.84
C ILE A 513 -34.51 -9.74 -39.52
N GLU A 514 -33.39 -10.42 -39.36
CA GLU A 514 -33.30 -11.82 -38.93
C GLU A 514 -32.57 -11.88 -37.59
N THR A 515 -33.25 -12.41 -36.57
CA THR A 515 -32.76 -12.47 -35.19
C THR A 515 -32.62 -13.91 -34.75
N THR A 516 -31.44 -14.30 -34.26
CA THR A 516 -31.16 -15.60 -33.67
C THR A 516 -30.95 -15.47 -32.17
N ILE A 517 -31.75 -16.21 -31.39
CA ILE A 517 -31.53 -16.47 -29.97
C ILE A 517 -30.76 -17.77 -29.86
N LEU A 518 -29.56 -17.74 -29.26
CA LEU A 518 -28.71 -18.89 -28.99
C LEU A 518 -28.58 -19.09 -27.47
N ASP A 519 -29.12 -20.20 -26.96
CA ASP A 519 -28.85 -20.68 -25.60
C ASP A 519 -27.57 -21.53 -25.62
N LEU A 520 -26.59 -21.14 -24.81
CA LEU A 520 -25.26 -21.76 -24.81
C LEU A 520 -25.19 -23.06 -24.02
N ALA A 521 -26.13 -23.29 -23.10
CA ALA A 521 -26.22 -24.49 -22.27
C ALA A 521 -26.93 -25.64 -23.01
N SER A 522 -27.92 -25.35 -23.85
CA SER A 522 -28.58 -26.35 -24.70
C SER A 522 -28.07 -26.41 -26.15
N ASP A 523 -27.23 -25.45 -26.58
CA ASP A 523 -26.90 -25.13 -27.99
C ASP A 523 -28.14 -24.92 -28.90
N SER A 524 -29.32 -24.69 -28.30
CA SER A 524 -30.55 -24.47 -29.05
C SER A 524 -30.57 -23.09 -29.70
N ARG A 525 -31.15 -23.03 -30.91
CA ARG A 525 -31.16 -21.83 -31.75
C ARG A 525 -32.59 -21.57 -32.22
N THR A 526 -33.14 -20.43 -31.83
CA THR A 526 -34.44 -19.95 -32.31
C THR A 526 -34.21 -18.78 -33.25
N VAL A 527 -34.60 -18.93 -34.52
CA VAL A 527 -34.57 -17.85 -35.51
C VAL A 527 -35.96 -17.21 -35.61
N LEU A 528 -35.98 -15.88 -35.57
CA LEU A 528 -37.14 -15.01 -35.80
C LEU A 528 -36.85 -14.13 -37.01
N GLN A 529 -37.86 -13.79 -37.81
CA GLN A 529 -37.72 -12.89 -38.95
C GLN A 529 -38.84 -11.83 -38.92
N THR A 530 -38.46 -10.57 -39.06
CA THR A 530 -39.36 -9.42 -38.99
C THR A 530 -39.18 -8.54 -40.23
N ASP A 531 -40.29 -8.28 -40.90
CA ASP A 531 -40.36 -7.51 -42.14
C ASP A 531 -40.84 -6.09 -41.85
N VAL A 532 -39.94 -5.11 -41.91
CA VAL A 532 -40.19 -3.69 -41.66
C VAL A 532 -40.56 -3.00 -42.98
N PRO A 533 -41.79 -2.48 -43.17
CA PRO A 533 -42.24 -1.95 -44.47
C PRO A 533 -41.46 -0.73 -44.97
N ASP A 534 -41.10 0.17 -44.06
CA ASP A 534 -40.32 1.39 -44.30
C ASP A 534 -39.65 1.86 -42.99
N GLU A 535 -38.70 2.80 -43.09
CA GLU A 535 -37.93 3.30 -41.93
C GLU A 535 -38.78 3.99 -40.84
N LYS A 536 -40.02 4.42 -41.12
CA LYS A 536 -40.92 5.03 -40.11
C LYS A 536 -41.64 3.99 -39.27
N GLN A 537 -41.84 2.78 -39.79
CA GLN A 537 -42.41 1.66 -39.03
C GLN A 537 -41.38 0.92 -38.17
N LEU A 538 -40.09 1.26 -38.28
CA LEU A 538 -38.99 0.58 -37.60
C LEU A 538 -39.24 0.40 -36.09
N LEU A 539 -39.59 1.47 -35.36
CA LEU A 539 -39.84 1.41 -33.92
C LEU A 539 -40.98 0.44 -33.56
N ASN A 540 -42.08 0.47 -34.32
CA ASN A 540 -43.22 -0.43 -34.11
C ASN A 540 -42.86 -1.90 -34.41
N SER A 541 -42.04 -2.13 -35.45
CA SER A 541 -41.57 -3.47 -35.80
C SER A 541 -40.56 -4.04 -34.80
N VAL A 542 -39.74 -3.19 -34.17
CA VAL A 542 -38.77 -3.64 -33.15
C VAL A 542 -39.45 -4.02 -31.83
N ASP A 543 -40.44 -3.26 -31.33
CA ASP A 543 -41.23 -3.69 -30.15
C ASP A 543 -42.03 -4.97 -30.44
N ALA A 544 -42.55 -5.15 -31.67
CA ALA A 544 -43.19 -6.41 -32.06
C ALA A 544 -42.22 -7.61 -32.02
N LEU A 545 -41.01 -7.45 -32.60
CA LEU A 545 -39.93 -8.45 -32.53
C LEU A 545 -39.49 -8.71 -31.09
N ALA A 546 -39.30 -7.68 -30.28
CA ALA A 546 -39.01 -7.81 -28.85
C ALA A 546 -40.15 -8.54 -28.13
N GLY A 547 -41.41 -8.32 -28.52
CA GLY A 547 -42.58 -9.06 -28.02
C GLY A 547 -42.55 -10.55 -28.33
N GLU A 548 -42.02 -10.95 -29.49
CA GLU A 548 -41.74 -12.36 -29.82
C GLU A 548 -40.56 -12.89 -29.00
N VAL A 549 -39.47 -12.14 -28.87
CA VAL A 549 -38.32 -12.52 -28.04
C VAL A 549 -38.73 -12.71 -26.57
N ARG A 550 -39.49 -11.77 -25.99
CA ARG A 550 -40.07 -11.86 -24.63
C ARG A 550 -40.85 -13.18 -24.46
N GLN A 551 -41.63 -13.60 -25.46
CA GLN A 551 -42.34 -14.90 -25.45
C GLN A 551 -41.42 -16.14 -25.60
N LYS A 552 -40.24 -16.01 -26.22
CA LYS A 552 -39.27 -17.11 -26.36
C LYS A 552 -38.36 -17.26 -25.14
N LEU A 553 -38.02 -16.16 -24.46
CA LEU A 553 -37.20 -16.17 -23.25
C LEU A 553 -38.01 -16.53 -21.99
N ALA A 554 -39.32 -16.26 -21.97
CA ALA A 554 -40.14 -16.44 -20.78
C ALA A 554 -40.42 -17.92 -20.44
N ALA A 555 -39.71 -18.45 -19.44
CA ALA A 555 -39.88 -19.81 -18.94
C ALA A 555 -41.23 -20.05 -18.23
N ASN A 556 -41.93 -18.99 -17.80
CA ASN A 556 -43.27 -19.04 -17.20
C ASN A 556 -44.07 -17.74 -17.45
N PRO A 557 -45.40 -17.72 -17.17
CA PRO A 557 -46.23 -16.54 -17.40
C PRO A 557 -45.87 -15.32 -16.54
N ASP A 558 -45.33 -15.52 -15.33
CA ASP A 558 -45.01 -14.45 -14.40
C ASP A 558 -43.77 -13.67 -14.86
N MET A 559 -42.73 -14.38 -15.29
CA MET A 559 -41.56 -13.81 -15.98
C MET A 559 -41.97 -13.04 -17.26
N LEU A 560 -42.94 -13.56 -18.03
CA LEU A 560 -43.46 -12.84 -19.21
C LEU A 560 -44.18 -11.53 -18.83
N ASN A 561 -44.77 -11.46 -17.64
CA ASN A 561 -45.41 -10.25 -17.13
C ASN A 561 -44.39 -9.27 -16.52
N GLU A 562 -43.37 -9.77 -15.80
CA GLU A 562 -42.24 -8.96 -15.32
C GLU A 562 -41.50 -8.28 -16.49
N LEU A 563 -41.13 -9.04 -17.53
CA LEU A 563 -40.46 -8.52 -18.73
C LEU A 563 -41.30 -7.45 -19.44
N LYS A 564 -42.62 -7.63 -19.54
CA LYS A 564 -43.54 -6.62 -20.10
C LYS A 564 -43.68 -5.37 -19.23
N ALA A 565 -43.60 -5.51 -17.91
CA ALA A 565 -43.71 -4.38 -16.99
C ALA A 565 -42.48 -3.46 -17.00
N HIS A 566 -41.31 -4.01 -17.34
CA HIS A 566 -40.04 -3.28 -17.43
C HIS A 566 -39.54 -3.09 -18.88
N ALA A 567 -40.39 -3.33 -19.87
CA ALA A 567 -40.12 -3.03 -21.28
C ALA A 567 -40.10 -1.51 -21.48
N GLN A 568 -38.97 -0.95 -21.92
CA GLN A 568 -38.80 0.49 -22.11
C GLN A 568 -38.59 0.81 -23.59
N ARG A 569 -39.64 1.36 -24.21
CA ARG A 569 -39.56 1.93 -25.57
C ARG A 569 -38.63 3.14 -25.59
N PRO A 570 -37.94 3.42 -26.72
CA PRO A 570 -37.12 4.61 -26.86
C PRO A 570 -37.86 5.92 -26.53
N SER A 571 -37.22 6.80 -25.78
CA SER A 571 -37.75 8.10 -25.33
C SER A 571 -37.82 9.18 -26.43
N THR A 572 -37.67 8.80 -27.71
CA THR A 572 -37.97 9.63 -28.88
C THR A 572 -38.77 8.84 -29.91
N ASN A 573 -39.68 9.51 -30.62
CA ASN A 573 -40.39 8.96 -31.78
C ASN A 573 -39.68 9.30 -33.11
N SER A 574 -38.59 10.07 -33.06
CA SER A 574 -37.83 10.50 -34.23
C SER A 574 -36.69 9.52 -34.52
N VAL A 575 -36.84 8.72 -35.59
CA VAL A 575 -35.80 7.79 -36.06
C VAL A 575 -34.51 8.52 -36.47
N GLU A 576 -34.62 9.79 -36.88
CA GLU A 576 -33.48 10.66 -37.16
C GLU A 576 -32.75 11.08 -35.88
N ALA A 577 -33.49 11.49 -34.84
CA ALA A 577 -32.90 11.83 -33.54
C ALA A 577 -32.27 10.60 -32.85
N LEU A 578 -32.93 9.44 -32.93
CA LEU A 578 -32.42 8.18 -32.38
C LEU A 578 -31.13 7.73 -33.09
N ARG A 579 -31.08 7.84 -34.43
CA ARG A 579 -29.86 7.56 -35.22
C ARG A 579 -28.69 8.43 -34.75
N ALA A 580 -28.88 9.75 -34.72
CA ALA A 580 -27.85 10.70 -34.29
C ALA A 580 -27.43 10.47 -32.82
N TYR A 581 -28.36 10.12 -31.94
CA TYR A 581 -28.05 9.78 -30.54
C TYR A 581 -27.20 8.51 -30.43
N THR A 582 -27.57 7.43 -31.11
CA THR A 582 -26.80 6.17 -31.08
C THR A 582 -25.43 6.31 -31.75
N ASP A 583 -25.32 7.06 -32.85
CA ASP A 583 -24.02 7.39 -33.47
C ASP A 583 -23.16 8.25 -32.52
N GLY A 584 -23.77 9.21 -31.81
CA GLY A 584 -23.12 9.98 -30.75
C GLY A 584 -22.59 9.12 -29.59
N LEU A 585 -23.40 8.18 -29.09
CA LEU A 585 -22.98 7.20 -28.08
C LEU A 585 -21.84 6.32 -28.59
N GLN A 586 -21.88 5.86 -29.83
CA GLN A 586 -20.77 5.10 -30.42
C GLN A 586 -19.47 5.89 -30.53
N LEU A 587 -19.54 7.20 -30.80
CA LEU A 587 -18.36 8.05 -30.90
C LEU A 587 -17.77 8.35 -29.52
N ALA A 588 -18.62 8.61 -28.51
CA ALA A 588 -18.21 8.76 -27.12
C ALA A 588 -17.56 7.48 -26.56
N ARG A 589 -18.13 6.30 -26.84
CA ARG A 589 -17.55 4.98 -26.48
C ARG A 589 -16.15 4.75 -27.09
N LYS A 590 -15.81 5.44 -28.18
CA LYS A 590 -14.50 5.41 -28.85
C LYS A 590 -13.59 6.57 -28.42
N GLY A 591 -13.96 7.35 -27.40
CA GLY A 591 -13.25 8.55 -26.94
C GLY A 591 -13.31 9.75 -27.89
N ASN A 592 -14.07 9.67 -28.99
CA ASN A 592 -14.17 10.73 -29.99
C ASN A 592 -15.28 11.73 -29.59
N ASN A 593 -15.04 12.45 -28.51
CA ASN A 593 -16.03 13.33 -27.89
C ASN A 593 -16.43 14.54 -28.75
N ILE A 594 -15.58 14.98 -29.69
CA ILE A 594 -15.88 16.10 -30.60
C ILE A 594 -16.92 15.69 -31.67
N ASP A 595 -16.73 14.54 -32.31
CA ASP A 595 -17.72 14.03 -33.26
C ASP A 595 -18.98 13.56 -32.53
N ALA A 596 -18.84 12.99 -31.32
CA ALA A 596 -19.97 12.63 -30.46
C ALA A 596 -20.84 13.85 -30.12
N LEU A 597 -20.22 14.97 -29.73
CA LEU A 597 -20.90 16.24 -29.46
C LEU A 597 -21.71 16.70 -30.68
N THR A 598 -21.13 16.59 -31.88
CA THR A 598 -21.77 16.97 -33.14
C THR A 598 -23.02 16.13 -33.43
N GLN A 599 -22.97 14.82 -33.19
CA GLN A 599 -24.13 13.93 -33.38
C GLN A 599 -25.19 14.11 -32.28
N LEU A 600 -24.79 14.33 -31.02
CA LEU A 600 -25.72 14.61 -29.93
C LEU A 600 -26.44 15.97 -30.11
N GLN A 601 -25.76 16.97 -30.66
CA GLN A 601 -26.39 18.22 -31.10
C GLN A 601 -27.44 17.96 -32.20
N ALA A 602 -27.10 17.16 -33.23
CA ALA A 602 -28.05 16.77 -34.27
C ALA A 602 -29.27 16.01 -33.71
N ALA A 603 -29.08 15.12 -32.72
CA ALA A 603 -30.17 14.43 -32.04
C ALA A 603 -31.13 15.40 -31.34
N THR A 604 -30.61 16.33 -30.53
CA THR A 604 -31.43 17.36 -29.85
C THR A 604 -32.06 18.39 -30.79
N ALA A 605 -31.56 18.52 -32.03
CA ALA A 605 -32.19 19.35 -33.07
C ALA A 605 -33.30 18.61 -33.82
N ALA A 606 -33.16 17.30 -34.02
CA ALA A 606 -34.16 16.43 -34.65
C ALA A 606 -35.31 16.01 -33.71
N ASP A 607 -35.09 16.09 -32.38
CA ASP A 607 -36.14 16.02 -31.36
C ASP A 607 -35.79 16.90 -30.13
N PRO A 608 -36.32 18.14 -30.06
CA PRO A 608 -36.07 19.08 -28.96
C PRO A 608 -36.61 18.69 -27.58
N GLU A 609 -37.36 17.59 -27.47
CA GLU A 609 -37.89 17.06 -26.20
C GLU A 609 -37.16 15.76 -25.76
N PHE A 610 -36.16 15.29 -26.51
CA PHE A 610 -35.42 14.06 -26.22
C PHE A 610 -34.41 14.23 -25.06
N ALA A 611 -34.91 14.06 -23.83
CA ALA A 611 -34.17 14.35 -22.60
C ALA A 611 -32.83 13.60 -22.46
N LEU A 612 -32.76 12.32 -22.85
CA LEU A 612 -31.52 11.53 -22.78
C LEU A 612 -30.42 12.09 -23.70
N ALA A 613 -30.78 12.62 -24.87
CA ALA A 613 -29.82 13.28 -25.75
C ALA A 613 -29.27 14.56 -25.10
N PHE A 614 -30.10 15.36 -24.43
CA PHE A 614 -29.64 16.51 -23.63
C PHE A 614 -28.77 16.09 -22.43
N ALA A 615 -29.09 14.97 -21.77
CA ALA A 615 -28.30 14.47 -20.64
C ALA A 615 -26.89 14.05 -21.08
N LYS A 616 -26.78 13.23 -22.13
CA LYS A 616 -25.48 12.80 -22.67
C LYS A 616 -24.72 13.96 -23.31
N LEU A 617 -25.41 14.91 -23.95
CA LEU A 617 -24.79 16.15 -24.44
C LEU A 617 -24.17 16.95 -23.27
N GLY A 618 -24.83 16.99 -22.11
CA GLY A 618 -24.29 17.58 -20.88
C GLY A 618 -23.03 16.87 -20.35
N GLU A 619 -23.03 15.52 -20.35
CA GLU A 619 -21.84 14.73 -19.99
C GLU A 619 -20.66 15.05 -20.92
N ILE A 620 -20.87 15.01 -22.25
CA ILE A 620 -19.81 15.25 -23.24
C ILE A 620 -19.27 16.68 -23.18
N TYR A 621 -20.12 17.69 -22.92
CA TYR A 621 -19.64 19.04 -22.64
C TYR A 621 -18.76 19.08 -21.37
N SER A 622 -19.11 18.36 -20.30
CA SER A 622 -18.32 18.33 -19.06
C SER A 622 -16.97 17.60 -19.26
N GLU A 623 -16.96 16.49 -20.00
CA GLU A 623 -15.74 15.77 -20.38
C GLU A 623 -14.81 16.61 -21.28
N LEU A 624 -15.36 17.56 -22.06
CA LEU A 624 -14.61 18.54 -22.84
C LEU A 624 -14.24 19.82 -22.06
N GLY A 625 -14.62 19.93 -20.77
CA GLY A 625 -14.34 21.09 -19.92
C GLY A 625 -15.23 22.32 -20.17
N HIS A 626 -16.33 22.17 -20.91
CA HIS A 626 -17.28 23.23 -21.25
C HIS A 626 -18.39 23.35 -20.18
N ASP A 627 -18.00 23.60 -18.92
CA ASP A 627 -18.90 23.51 -17.73
C ASP A 627 -20.22 24.31 -17.87
N ASP A 628 -20.21 25.52 -18.44
CA ASP A 628 -21.43 26.32 -18.67
C ASP A 628 -22.41 25.64 -19.64
N GLN A 629 -21.89 25.01 -20.70
CA GLN A 629 -22.69 24.28 -21.68
C GLN A 629 -23.20 22.95 -21.11
N ALA A 630 -22.37 22.28 -20.30
CA ALA A 630 -22.72 21.07 -19.57
C ALA A 630 -23.91 21.31 -18.62
N GLN A 631 -23.84 22.34 -17.78
CA GLN A 631 -24.92 22.70 -16.85
C GLN A 631 -26.19 23.15 -17.59
N THR A 632 -26.06 23.80 -18.74
CA THR A 632 -27.21 24.21 -19.55
C THR A 632 -27.93 23.00 -20.15
N ALA A 633 -27.19 22.06 -20.74
CA ALA A 633 -27.76 20.84 -21.32
C ALA A 633 -28.33 19.90 -20.24
N SER A 634 -27.64 19.71 -19.12
CA SER A 634 -28.11 18.86 -18.02
C SER A 634 -29.38 19.42 -17.36
N ARG A 635 -29.52 20.74 -17.22
CA ARG A 635 -30.75 21.38 -16.73
C ARG A 635 -31.92 21.14 -17.68
N ARG A 636 -31.72 21.31 -18.99
CA ARG A 636 -32.75 21.04 -20.00
C ARG A 636 -33.18 19.56 -20.01
N ALA A 637 -32.25 18.63 -19.76
CA ALA A 637 -32.60 17.22 -19.58
C ALA A 637 -33.49 17.00 -18.34
N VAL A 638 -33.18 17.64 -17.20
CA VAL A 638 -34.01 17.56 -15.98
C VAL A 638 -35.41 18.14 -16.24
N GLU A 639 -35.52 19.29 -16.90
CA GLU A 639 -36.81 19.90 -17.27
C GLU A 639 -37.70 18.98 -18.14
N LEU A 640 -37.08 18.17 -19.00
CA LEU A 640 -37.75 17.20 -19.86
C LEU A 640 -38.04 15.85 -19.19
N SER A 641 -37.48 15.59 -18.00
CA SER A 641 -37.52 14.27 -17.36
C SER A 641 -38.82 13.93 -16.62
N ASP A 642 -39.71 14.91 -16.38
CA ASP A 642 -40.88 14.75 -15.51
C ASP A 642 -41.95 13.77 -16.04
N SER A 643 -41.95 13.46 -17.34
CA SER A 643 -42.87 12.51 -17.99
C SER A 643 -42.27 11.13 -18.27
N LEU A 644 -40.97 10.93 -17.95
CA LEU A 644 -40.22 9.73 -18.30
C LEU A 644 -40.33 8.62 -17.23
N PRO A 645 -39.97 7.36 -17.55
CA PRO A 645 -39.80 6.31 -16.56
C PRO A 645 -38.85 6.72 -15.44
N ALA A 646 -39.09 6.21 -14.22
CA ALA A 646 -38.30 6.55 -13.04
C ALA A 646 -36.80 6.30 -13.22
N SER A 647 -36.41 5.25 -13.96
CA SER A 647 -35.02 4.95 -14.31
C SER A 647 -34.37 6.01 -15.19
N GLU A 648 -35.03 6.48 -16.25
CA GLU A 648 -34.51 7.57 -17.08
C GLU A 648 -34.40 8.86 -16.26
N LYS A 649 -35.42 9.18 -15.46
CA LYS A 649 -35.43 10.37 -14.61
C LYS A 649 -34.31 10.37 -13.56
N TYR A 650 -34.12 9.28 -12.83
CA TYR A 650 -33.07 9.22 -11.80
C TYR A 650 -31.66 9.18 -12.41
N LEU A 651 -31.48 8.64 -13.62
CA LEU A 651 -30.22 8.76 -14.36
C LEU A 651 -29.94 10.21 -14.75
N ILE A 652 -30.95 10.95 -15.23
CA ILE A 652 -30.85 12.39 -15.53
C ILE A 652 -30.55 13.21 -14.26
N GLU A 653 -31.22 12.92 -13.14
CA GLU A 653 -30.92 13.53 -11.83
C GLU A 653 -29.47 13.28 -11.40
N ALA A 654 -28.99 12.03 -11.53
CA ALA A 654 -27.64 11.63 -11.15
C ALA A 654 -26.54 12.27 -12.03
N ASN A 655 -26.75 12.31 -13.34
CA ASN A 655 -25.83 12.95 -14.29
C ASN A 655 -25.78 14.46 -14.07
N ASN A 656 -26.93 15.11 -13.86
CA ASN A 656 -26.97 16.52 -13.50
C ASN A 656 -26.25 16.79 -12.16
N ALA A 657 -26.41 15.93 -11.15
CA ALA A 657 -25.68 16.06 -9.89
C ALA A 657 -24.16 15.91 -10.07
N ARG A 658 -23.70 14.93 -10.88
CA ARG A 658 -22.28 14.74 -11.23
C ARG A 658 -21.68 15.96 -11.94
N ILE A 659 -22.38 16.52 -12.93
CA ILE A 659 -21.94 17.72 -13.67
C ILE A 659 -21.82 18.94 -12.74
N ASN A 660 -22.77 19.09 -11.80
CA ASN A 660 -22.71 20.13 -10.76
C ASN A 660 -21.77 19.79 -9.58
N LYS A 661 -21.01 18.69 -9.67
CA LYS A 661 -20.01 18.24 -8.68
C LYS A 661 -20.62 17.99 -7.28
N ASP A 662 -21.90 17.61 -7.25
CA ASP A 662 -22.71 17.34 -6.05
C ASP A 662 -22.76 15.83 -5.77
N THR A 663 -21.72 15.33 -5.10
CA THR A 663 -21.54 13.88 -4.84
C THR A 663 -22.67 13.29 -3.99
N GLU A 664 -23.22 14.04 -3.03
CA GLU A 664 -24.32 13.54 -2.19
C GLU A 664 -25.62 13.34 -2.99
N LYS A 665 -26.01 14.31 -3.84
CA LYS A 665 -27.17 14.13 -4.72
C LYS A 665 -26.93 13.06 -5.78
N ALA A 666 -25.70 12.92 -6.29
CA ALA A 666 -25.36 11.87 -7.23
C ALA A 666 -25.55 10.48 -6.61
N ILE A 667 -25.01 10.25 -5.40
CA ILE A 667 -25.23 9.02 -4.63
C ILE A 667 -26.73 8.81 -4.39
N ALA A 668 -27.45 9.83 -3.89
CA ALA A 668 -28.87 9.73 -3.60
C ALA A 668 -29.76 9.44 -4.84
N ALA A 669 -29.33 9.80 -6.04
CA ALA A 669 -30.02 9.47 -7.28
C ALA A 669 -29.68 8.05 -7.78
N TYR A 670 -28.40 7.64 -7.78
CA TYR A 670 -28.02 6.26 -8.12
C TYR A 670 -28.52 5.22 -7.10
N GLU A 671 -28.69 5.56 -5.83
CA GLU A 671 -29.31 4.66 -4.84
C GLU A 671 -30.79 4.36 -5.16
N LYS A 672 -31.53 5.28 -5.81
CA LYS A 672 -32.87 5.00 -6.32
C LYS A 672 -32.81 4.01 -7.48
N LEU A 673 -31.89 4.23 -8.43
CA LEU A 673 -31.64 3.30 -9.55
C LEU A 673 -31.27 1.90 -9.04
N ALA A 674 -30.43 1.81 -8.00
CA ALA A 674 -30.04 0.56 -7.38
C ALA A 674 -31.16 -0.11 -6.56
N ALA A 675 -32.19 0.63 -6.15
CA ALA A 675 -33.39 0.08 -5.51
C ALA A 675 -34.38 -0.48 -6.55
N ASP A 676 -34.55 0.21 -7.68
CA ASP A 676 -35.40 -0.25 -8.79
C ASP A 676 -34.76 -1.43 -9.53
N ASN A 677 -33.43 -1.45 -9.70
CA ASN A 677 -32.68 -2.58 -10.27
C ASN A 677 -31.38 -2.89 -9.50
N PRO A 678 -31.43 -3.74 -8.46
CA PRO A 678 -30.24 -4.15 -7.70
C PRO A 678 -29.20 -4.96 -8.52
N GLY A 679 -29.60 -5.53 -9.67
CA GLY A 679 -28.73 -6.34 -10.53
C GLY A 679 -27.93 -5.57 -11.57
N ASP A 680 -28.15 -4.25 -11.71
CA ASP A 680 -27.49 -3.40 -12.69
C ASP A 680 -26.02 -3.15 -12.32
N THR A 681 -25.10 -3.80 -13.05
CA THR A 681 -23.66 -3.73 -12.78
C THR A 681 -23.09 -2.32 -12.90
N ASP A 682 -23.69 -1.47 -13.72
CA ASP A 682 -23.11 -0.20 -14.12
C ASP A 682 -23.57 0.88 -13.13
N VAL A 683 -24.80 0.80 -12.63
CA VAL A 683 -25.29 1.53 -11.46
C VAL A 683 -24.52 1.14 -10.20
N GLN A 684 -24.29 -0.15 -9.93
CA GLN A 684 -23.48 -0.56 -8.77
C GLN A 684 -22.03 -0.05 -8.90
N PHE A 685 -21.43 -0.07 -10.11
CA PHE A 685 -20.07 0.45 -10.33
C PHE A 685 -19.99 1.98 -10.19
N ALA A 686 -20.98 2.72 -10.68
CA ALA A 686 -21.09 4.17 -10.50
C ALA A 686 -21.24 4.56 -9.02
N LEU A 687 -22.05 3.81 -8.25
CA LEU A 687 -22.13 3.97 -6.79
C LEU A 687 -20.78 3.68 -6.11
N ALA A 688 -20.04 2.66 -6.56
CA ALA A 688 -18.73 2.36 -5.99
C ALA A 688 -17.72 3.51 -6.19
N ASP A 689 -17.64 4.07 -7.40
CA ASP A 689 -16.78 5.22 -7.71
C ASP A 689 -17.17 6.48 -6.90
N LEU A 690 -18.47 6.77 -6.77
CA LEU A 690 -18.96 7.88 -5.96
C LEU A 690 -18.69 7.68 -4.46
N TYR A 691 -18.89 6.47 -3.92
CA TYR A 691 -18.57 6.16 -2.54
C TYR A 691 -17.06 6.16 -2.26
N GLU A 692 -16.22 5.73 -3.21
CA GLU A 692 -14.76 5.86 -3.11
C GLU A 692 -14.35 7.35 -3.07
N LYS A 693 -14.93 8.19 -3.94
CA LYS A 693 -14.69 9.65 -3.96
C LYS A 693 -15.20 10.35 -2.69
N ALA A 694 -16.25 9.84 -2.07
CA ALA A 694 -16.75 10.29 -0.77
C ALA A 694 -16.00 9.69 0.44
N GLY A 695 -14.94 8.89 0.23
CA GLY A 695 -14.18 8.23 1.30
C GLY A 695 -14.90 7.08 2.02
N ASN A 696 -16.13 6.75 1.62
CA ASN A 696 -16.93 5.65 2.19
C ASN A 696 -16.52 4.31 1.55
N PHE A 697 -15.30 3.88 1.87
CA PHE A 697 -14.76 2.60 1.39
C PHE A 697 -15.61 1.37 1.78
N PRO A 698 -16.29 1.29 2.94
CA PRO A 698 -17.21 0.19 3.24
C PRO A 698 -18.34 0.03 2.21
N SER A 699 -19.05 1.11 1.87
CA SER A 699 -20.07 1.08 0.84
C SER A 699 -19.48 0.81 -0.54
N ALA A 700 -18.31 1.39 -0.88
CA ALA A 700 -17.64 1.12 -2.15
C ALA A 700 -17.28 -0.38 -2.31
N LYS A 701 -16.74 -1.03 -1.26
CA LYS A 701 -16.46 -2.48 -1.26
C LYS A 701 -17.73 -3.31 -1.43
N GLN A 702 -18.84 -2.95 -0.75
CA GLN A 702 -20.12 -3.64 -0.90
C GLN A 702 -20.66 -3.55 -2.35
N ARG A 703 -20.61 -2.36 -2.96
CA ARG A 703 -21.08 -2.13 -4.32
C ARG A 703 -20.23 -2.89 -5.35
N LEU A 704 -18.90 -2.88 -5.21
CA LEU A 704 -18.00 -3.66 -6.08
C LEU A 704 -18.19 -5.18 -5.93
N ALA A 705 -18.46 -5.67 -4.72
CA ALA A 705 -18.80 -7.08 -4.51
C ALA A 705 -20.09 -7.48 -5.25
N ALA A 706 -21.09 -6.59 -5.31
CA ALA A 706 -22.31 -6.82 -6.09
C ALA A 706 -22.05 -6.83 -7.62
N VAL A 707 -21.12 -6.00 -8.12
CA VAL A 707 -20.67 -6.08 -9.53
C VAL A 707 -19.99 -7.42 -9.79
N LEU A 708 -19.01 -7.80 -8.96
CA LEU A 708 -18.20 -9.01 -9.15
C LEU A 708 -18.98 -10.32 -8.90
N ALA A 709 -20.10 -10.28 -8.18
CA ALA A 709 -21.02 -11.42 -8.07
C ALA A 709 -21.80 -11.70 -9.37
N ASN A 710 -22.09 -10.65 -10.16
CA ASN A 710 -22.83 -10.76 -11.42
C ASN A 710 -21.89 -10.87 -12.64
N ASP A 711 -20.73 -10.23 -12.60
CA ASP A 711 -19.66 -10.34 -13.59
C ASP A 711 -18.28 -10.51 -12.91
N PRO A 712 -17.89 -11.77 -12.59
CA PRO A 712 -16.60 -12.07 -11.96
C PRO A 712 -15.37 -11.75 -12.84
N LYS A 713 -15.56 -11.45 -14.12
CA LYS A 713 -14.52 -11.12 -15.11
C LYS A 713 -14.48 -9.63 -15.46
N ASN A 714 -15.18 -8.78 -14.71
CA ASN A 714 -15.11 -7.34 -14.88
C ASN A 714 -13.76 -6.79 -14.35
N VAL A 715 -12.80 -6.62 -15.27
CA VAL A 715 -11.44 -6.15 -14.99
C VAL A 715 -11.43 -4.77 -14.33
N ALA A 716 -12.35 -3.87 -14.73
CA ALA A 716 -12.49 -2.54 -14.12
C ALA A 716 -13.00 -2.62 -12.67
N ALA A 717 -13.93 -3.52 -12.37
CA ALA A 717 -14.42 -3.77 -11.01
C ALA A 717 -13.35 -4.46 -10.12
N LEU A 718 -12.52 -5.34 -10.68
CA LEU A 718 -11.37 -5.91 -9.98
C LEU A 718 -10.31 -4.83 -9.69
N LEU A 719 -9.93 -4.02 -10.68
CA LEU A 719 -9.01 -2.88 -10.52
C LEU A 719 -9.52 -1.88 -9.48
N ALA A 720 -10.82 -1.54 -9.50
CA ALA A 720 -11.45 -0.70 -8.49
C ALA A 720 -11.45 -1.36 -7.11
N SER A 721 -11.71 -2.67 -7.00
CA SER A 721 -11.66 -3.40 -5.72
C SER A 721 -10.26 -3.39 -5.12
N GLY A 722 -9.22 -3.58 -5.95
CA GLY A 722 -7.83 -3.44 -5.56
C GLY A 722 -7.52 -2.04 -5.04
N ARG A 723 -7.88 -1.00 -5.82
CA ARG A 723 -7.68 0.42 -5.47
C ARG A 723 -8.40 0.83 -4.18
N VAL A 724 -9.67 0.42 -4.00
CA VAL A 724 -10.47 0.68 -2.80
C VAL A 724 -9.89 -0.05 -1.58
N ALA A 725 -9.41 -1.29 -1.73
CA ALA A 725 -8.74 -2.01 -0.66
C ALA A 725 -7.45 -1.26 -0.22
N ILE A 726 -6.58 -0.93 -1.17
CA ILE A 726 -5.36 -0.12 -0.95
C ILE A 726 -5.68 1.19 -0.22
N ARG A 727 -6.64 1.98 -0.72
CA ARG A 727 -7.05 3.26 -0.12
C ARG A 727 -7.70 3.12 1.26
N SER A 728 -8.32 1.99 1.55
CA SER A 728 -8.89 1.67 2.87
C SER A 728 -7.88 1.13 3.90
N GLY A 729 -6.57 1.15 3.58
CA GLY A 729 -5.52 0.62 4.46
C GLY A 729 -5.23 -0.88 4.32
N ASP A 730 -5.76 -1.53 3.27
CA ASP A 730 -5.56 -2.95 2.96
C ASP A 730 -4.88 -3.15 1.60
N PRO A 731 -3.58 -2.81 1.46
CA PRO A 731 -2.83 -3.03 0.22
C PRO A 731 -2.56 -4.51 -0.06
N GLN A 732 -2.56 -5.38 0.96
CA GLN A 732 -2.30 -6.82 0.78
C GLN A 732 -3.53 -7.57 0.23
N GLY A 733 -4.74 -7.27 0.71
CA GLY A 733 -5.99 -7.74 0.11
C GLY A 733 -6.24 -7.13 -1.26
N GLY A 734 -5.82 -5.87 -1.48
CA GLY A 734 -5.88 -5.23 -2.80
C GLY A 734 -5.10 -5.97 -3.89
N LEU A 735 -3.99 -6.63 -3.54
CA LEU A 735 -3.18 -7.39 -4.49
C LEU A 735 -3.86 -8.66 -5.03
N ASP A 736 -4.85 -9.25 -4.36
CA ASP A 736 -5.61 -10.38 -4.96
C ASP A 736 -6.41 -9.90 -6.17
N PHE A 737 -7.23 -8.87 -5.97
CA PHE A 737 -8.04 -8.28 -7.02
C PHE A 737 -7.19 -7.77 -8.20
N LEU A 738 -6.04 -7.15 -7.91
CA LEU A 738 -5.10 -6.70 -8.96
C LEU A 738 -4.44 -7.86 -9.70
N SER A 739 -4.08 -8.95 -8.99
CA SER A 739 -3.50 -10.14 -9.64
C SER A 739 -4.51 -10.81 -10.58
N ARG A 740 -5.78 -10.91 -10.16
CA ARG A 740 -6.88 -11.43 -10.98
C ARG A 740 -7.17 -10.52 -12.18
N ALA A 741 -7.20 -9.21 -11.98
CA ALA A 741 -7.32 -8.23 -13.06
C ALA A 741 -6.17 -8.38 -14.07
N LEU A 742 -4.92 -8.55 -13.60
CA LEU A 742 -3.73 -8.69 -14.43
C LEU A 742 -3.76 -9.98 -15.26
N THR A 743 -4.17 -11.10 -14.67
CA THR A 743 -4.37 -12.37 -15.40
C THR A 743 -5.38 -12.21 -16.54
N LEU A 744 -6.52 -11.55 -16.29
CA LEU A 744 -7.53 -11.29 -17.32
C LEU A 744 -7.02 -10.32 -18.40
N ALA A 745 -6.38 -9.21 -18.03
CA ALA A 745 -5.81 -8.26 -18.98
C ALA A 745 -4.75 -8.91 -19.91
N ILE A 746 -3.96 -9.86 -19.39
CA ILE A 746 -3.02 -10.67 -20.19
C ILE A 746 -3.78 -11.70 -21.06
N GLN A 747 -4.79 -12.39 -20.52
CA GLN A 747 -5.62 -13.36 -21.28
C GLN A 747 -6.33 -12.71 -22.48
N PHE A 748 -6.65 -11.42 -22.39
CA PHE A 748 -7.33 -10.66 -23.45
C PHE A 748 -6.40 -9.77 -24.27
N ASP A 749 -5.09 -9.79 -24.01
CA ASP A 749 -4.09 -8.94 -24.69
C ASP A 749 -4.44 -7.43 -24.64
N ASN A 750 -5.05 -6.98 -23.54
CA ASN A 750 -5.32 -5.56 -23.27
C ASN A 750 -4.13 -4.94 -22.53
N VAL A 751 -3.19 -4.40 -23.31
CA VAL A 751 -1.96 -3.75 -22.80
C VAL A 751 -2.22 -2.47 -22.01
N GLU A 752 -3.31 -1.74 -22.30
CA GLU A 752 -3.66 -0.50 -21.60
C GLU A 752 -4.09 -0.79 -20.16
N GLN A 753 -5.08 -1.67 -19.97
CA GLN A 753 -5.51 -2.11 -18.65
C GLN A 753 -4.35 -2.78 -17.91
N LYS A 754 -3.51 -3.58 -18.58
CA LYS A 754 -2.27 -4.13 -17.99
C LYS A 754 -1.40 -3.02 -17.37
N ALA A 755 -1.15 -1.92 -18.09
CA ALA A 755 -0.33 -0.81 -17.59
C ALA A 755 -0.95 -0.10 -16.37
N VAL A 756 -2.27 0.06 -16.34
CA VAL A 756 -2.99 0.67 -15.20
C VAL A 756 -3.00 -0.25 -13.98
N ILE A 757 -3.19 -1.56 -14.18
CA ILE A 757 -3.14 -2.56 -13.10
C ILE A 757 -1.72 -2.66 -12.51
N LEU A 758 -0.68 -2.60 -13.34
CA LEU A 758 0.72 -2.51 -12.89
C LEU A 758 0.97 -1.24 -12.07
N GLN A 759 0.43 -0.08 -12.47
CA GLN A 759 0.53 1.15 -11.66
C GLN A 759 -0.12 0.95 -10.28
N ALA A 760 -1.34 0.41 -10.19
CA ALA A 760 -1.99 0.15 -8.92
C ALA A 760 -1.25 -0.90 -8.06
N THR A 761 -0.62 -1.88 -8.72
CA THR A 761 0.21 -2.91 -8.07
C THR A 761 1.50 -2.30 -7.49
N GLY A 762 2.10 -1.32 -8.19
CA GLY A 762 3.22 -0.53 -7.68
C GLY A 762 2.86 0.24 -6.40
N VAL A 763 1.69 0.91 -6.37
CA VAL A 763 1.19 1.61 -5.16
C VAL A 763 1.03 0.65 -3.99
N ALA A 764 0.43 -0.53 -4.23
CA ALA A 764 0.27 -1.55 -3.20
C ALA A 764 1.63 -2.01 -2.62
N TYR A 765 2.63 -2.28 -3.47
CA TYR A 765 3.97 -2.65 -3.01
C TYR A 765 4.70 -1.52 -2.30
N ARG A 766 4.50 -0.25 -2.69
CA ARG A 766 5.06 0.90 -1.98
C ARG A 766 4.49 1.02 -0.56
N LEU A 767 3.17 0.87 -0.39
CA LEU A 767 2.54 0.87 0.95
C LEU A 767 2.89 -0.37 1.79
N LEU A 768 3.23 -1.49 1.17
CA LEU A 768 3.77 -2.69 1.84
C LEU A 768 5.28 -2.60 2.14
N ASN A 769 5.91 -1.43 1.96
CA ASN A 769 7.34 -1.18 2.13
C ASN A 769 8.23 -2.17 1.34
N ASN A 770 7.81 -2.53 0.12
CA ASN A 770 8.58 -3.33 -0.82
C ASN A 770 8.94 -2.48 -2.06
N PRO A 771 9.95 -1.59 -1.96
CA PRO A 771 10.28 -0.66 -3.03
C PRO A 771 10.79 -1.35 -4.29
N GLN A 772 11.36 -2.55 -4.21
CA GLN A 772 11.90 -3.29 -5.36
C GLN A 772 10.77 -3.77 -6.29
N GLU A 773 9.74 -4.42 -5.75
CA GLU A 773 8.57 -4.80 -6.54
C GLU A 773 7.74 -3.58 -6.95
N ALA A 774 7.67 -2.53 -6.13
CA ALA A 774 7.01 -1.29 -6.52
C ALA A 774 7.67 -0.63 -7.75
N LEU A 775 8.99 -0.43 -7.71
CA LEU A 775 9.79 0.11 -8.81
C LEU A 775 9.59 -0.71 -10.09
N ARG A 776 9.74 -2.04 -10.01
CA ARG A 776 9.55 -2.97 -11.14
C ARG A 776 8.17 -2.83 -11.80
N ASN A 777 7.10 -2.75 -11.00
CA ASN A 777 5.74 -2.61 -11.51
C ASN A 777 5.53 -1.24 -12.19
N TYR A 778 6.12 -0.16 -11.67
CA TYR A 778 6.08 1.14 -12.31
C TYR A 778 6.95 1.22 -13.58
N GLU A 779 8.10 0.56 -13.62
CA GLU A 779 8.96 0.49 -14.81
C GLU A 779 8.27 -0.27 -15.96
N GLU A 780 7.59 -1.39 -15.67
CA GLU A 780 6.80 -2.11 -16.67
C GLU A 780 5.56 -1.30 -17.11
N SER A 781 4.88 -0.61 -16.19
CA SER A 781 3.79 0.33 -16.52
C SER A 781 4.30 1.45 -17.45
N LEU A 782 5.42 2.09 -17.10
CA LEU A 782 6.06 3.17 -17.85
C LEU A 782 6.47 2.73 -19.27
N ALA A 783 7.00 1.52 -19.41
CA ALA A 783 7.39 0.96 -20.71
C ALA A 783 6.17 0.81 -21.63
N ILE A 784 5.07 0.23 -21.13
CA ILE A 784 3.83 0.05 -21.90
C ILE A 784 3.20 1.40 -22.24
N LYS A 785 3.12 2.33 -21.27
CA LYS A 785 2.58 3.69 -21.48
C LYS A 785 3.34 4.46 -22.57
N LYS A 786 4.68 4.40 -22.54
CA LYS A 786 5.54 4.94 -23.61
C LYS A 786 5.30 4.28 -24.97
N GLN A 787 5.01 2.96 -24.99
CA GLN A 787 4.71 2.22 -26.23
C GLN A 787 3.34 2.60 -26.83
N ILE A 788 2.30 2.82 -26.00
CA ILE A 788 0.95 3.20 -26.47
C ILE A 788 0.78 4.71 -26.68
N GLY A 789 1.77 5.52 -26.28
CA GLY A 789 1.75 6.98 -26.44
C GLY A 789 1.11 7.75 -25.28
N ASP A 790 0.77 7.09 -24.17
CA ASP A 790 0.24 7.72 -22.95
C ASP A 790 1.35 8.52 -22.22
N LYS A 791 1.55 9.76 -22.65
CA LYS A 791 2.51 10.69 -22.03
C LYS A 791 2.12 11.12 -20.62
N HIS A 792 0.81 11.21 -20.33
CA HIS A 792 0.30 11.66 -19.03
C HIS A 792 0.53 10.59 -17.96
N GLY A 793 0.11 9.35 -18.20
CA GLY A 793 0.38 8.25 -17.29
C GLY A 793 1.86 7.86 -17.26
N ALA A 794 2.64 8.07 -18.33
CA ALA A 794 4.10 7.89 -18.29
C ALA A 794 4.79 8.92 -17.37
N ALA A 795 4.33 10.17 -17.36
CA ALA A 795 4.80 11.18 -16.41
C ALA A 795 4.49 10.77 -14.96
N ALA A 796 3.25 10.35 -14.67
CA ALA A 796 2.85 9.87 -13.35
C ALA A 796 3.63 8.60 -12.89
N SER A 797 4.03 7.72 -13.81
CA SER A 797 4.94 6.60 -13.48
C SER A 797 6.35 7.08 -13.13
N LEU A 798 6.86 8.13 -13.80
CA LEU A 798 8.20 8.67 -13.55
C LEU A 798 8.31 9.37 -12.18
N GLU A 799 7.25 10.00 -11.68
CA GLU A 799 7.20 10.57 -10.32
C GLU A 799 7.23 9.50 -9.22
N GLU A 800 6.40 8.47 -9.34
CA GLU A 800 6.39 7.34 -8.40
C GLU A 800 7.72 6.55 -8.43
N ILE A 801 8.34 6.40 -9.61
CA ILE A 801 9.71 5.87 -9.76
C ILE A 801 10.72 6.78 -9.06
N ALA A 802 10.62 8.10 -9.22
CA ALA A 802 11.55 9.04 -8.60
C ALA A 802 11.47 9.01 -7.07
N SER A 803 10.27 9.01 -6.50
CA SER A 803 10.04 8.90 -5.05
C SER A 803 10.65 7.61 -4.46
N ILE A 804 10.55 6.49 -5.17
CA ILE A 804 11.16 5.21 -4.75
C ILE A 804 12.69 5.24 -4.94
N GLN A 805 13.21 5.77 -6.05
CA GLN A 805 14.65 5.92 -6.27
C GLN A 805 15.28 6.77 -5.17
N ASP A 806 14.61 7.82 -4.72
CA ASP A 806 15.12 8.71 -3.68
C ASP A 806 15.16 8.04 -2.31
N SER A 807 14.01 7.51 -1.86
CA SER A 807 13.87 6.78 -0.58
C SER A 807 14.68 5.49 -0.49
N THR A 808 15.20 4.96 -1.61
CA THR A 808 16.14 3.84 -1.66
C THR A 808 17.61 4.24 -1.83
N GLY A 809 17.93 5.54 -1.85
CA GLY A 809 19.31 6.04 -1.84
C GLY A 809 19.94 6.32 -3.21
N PHE A 810 19.13 6.56 -4.25
CA PHE A 810 19.56 6.89 -5.61
C PHE A 810 19.10 8.30 -6.05
N PRO A 811 19.45 9.38 -5.33
CA PRO A 811 18.89 10.72 -5.57
C PRO A 811 19.21 11.31 -6.95
N ASP A 812 20.35 10.98 -7.54
CA ASP A 812 20.69 11.41 -8.91
C ASP A 812 19.75 10.77 -9.96
N ALA A 813 19.30 9.54 -9.73
CA ALA A 813 18.32 8.86 -10.57
C ALA A 813 16.93 9.45 -10.35
N ALA A 814 16.52 9.66 -9.09
CA ALA A 814 15.26 10.30 -8.74
C ALA A 814 15.11 11.68 -9.40
N LEU A 815 16.14 12.52 -9.28
CA LEU A 815 16.18 13.85 -9.89
C LEU A 815 16.16 13.80 -11.42
N ALA A 816 16.69 12.76 -12.05
CA ALA A 816 16.57 12.54 -13.50
C ALA A 816 15.16 12.08 -13.90
N SER A 817 14.50 11.27 -13.08
CA SER A 817 13.12 10.79 -13.28
C SER A 817 12.10 11.92 -13.11
N TYR A 818 12.20 12.73 -12.05
CA TYR A 818 11.37 13.95 -11.87
C TYR A 818 11.53 14.93 -13.05
N LYS A 819 12.76 15.17 -13.52
CA LYS A 819 13.02 16.03 -14.69
C LYS A 819 12.40 15.48 -15.98
N GLN A 820 12.33 14.16 -16.15
CA GLN A 820 11.63 13.54 -17.29
C GLN A 820 10.11 13.70 -17.17
N SER A 821 9.52 13.51 -15.98
CA SER A 821 8.08 13.78 -15.78
C SER A 821 7.75 15.24 -16.10
N LEU A 822 8.48 16.19 -15.48
CA LEU A 822 8.29 17.63 -15.68
C LEU A 822 8.41 18.05 -17.15
N ALA A 823 9.27 17.39 -17.92
CA ALA A 823 9.39 17.61 -19.36
C ALA A 823 8.17 17.09 -20.15
N LEU A 824 7.69 15.87 -19.85
CA LEU A 824 6.50 15.29 -20.49
C LEU A 824 5.23 16.09 -20.17
N ARG A 825 5.03 16.47 -18.90
CA ARG A 825 3.86 17.27 -18.50
C ARG A 825 3.85 18.65 -19.17
N ARG A 826 5.03 19.28 -19.32
CA ARG A 826 5.19 20.52 -20.11
C ARG A 826 4.93 20.31 -21.61
N GLU A 827 5.29 19.17 -22.18
CA GLU A 827 5.01 18.86 -23.59
C GLU A 827 3.51 18.74 -23.89
N ILE A 828 2.73 18.16 -22.96
CA ILE A 828 1.28 18.00 -23.08
C ILE A 828 0.45 19.16 -22.50
N GLY A 829 1.10 20.17 -21.92
CA GLY A 829 0.45 21.35 -21.35
C GLY A 829 -0.20 21.16 -19.97
N ASP A 830 0.01 20.02 -19.31
CA ASP A 830 -0.60 19.62 -18.05
C ASP A 830 -0.09 20.45 -16.85
N GLN A 831 -0.76 21.57 -16.57
CA GLN A 831 -0.38 22.50 -15.50
C GLN A 831 -0.55 21.88 -14.09
N ALA A 832 -1.63 21.13 -13.87
CA ALA A 832 -1.93 20.55 -12.56
C ALA A 832 -0.88 19.51 -12.17
N GLY A 833 -0.51 18.64 -13.11
CA GLY A 833 0.58 17.70 -12.93
C GLY A 833 1.95 18.37 -12.83
N ILE A 834 2.24 19.44 -13.59
CA ILE A 834 3.48 20.22 -13.41
C ILE A 834 3.60 20.71 -11.97
N ALA A 835 2.52 21.26 -11.39
CA ALA A 835 2.55 21.75 -10.01
C ALA A 835 2.81 20.61 -9.00
N ASN A 836 2.25 19.41 -9.22
CA ASN A 836 2.58 18.21 -8.44
C ASN A 836 4.06 17.82 -8.58
N THR A 837 4.62 17.74 -9.80
CA THR A 837 6.05 17.42 -9.96
C THR A 837 6.95 18.44 -9.26
N LEU A 838 6.56 19.72 -9.23
CA LEU A 838 7.31 20.78 -8.54
C LEU A 838 7.19 20.66 -7.01
N LEU A 839 6.05 20.23 -6.47
CA LEU A 839 5.90 19.88 -5.05
C LEU A 839 6.79 18.69 -4.67
N ASP A 840 6.76 17.60 -5.43
CA ASP A 840 7.58 16.41 -5.17
C ASP A 840 9.08 16.72 -5.29
N MET A 841 9.48 17.54 -6.28
CA MET A 841 10.84 18.06 -6.38
C MET A 841 11.20 18.96 -5.19
N GLY A 842 10.27 19.77 -4.69
CA GLY A 842 10.47 20.55 -3.46
C GLY A 842 10.82 19.65 -2.27
N SER A 843 10.02 18.61 -2.02
CA SER A 843 10.27 17.60 -0.98
C SER A 843 11.62 16.88 -1.16
N PHE A 844 11.97 16.48 -2.39
CA PHE A 844 13.31 15.94 -2.70
C PHE A 844 14.44 16.89 -2.28
N TYR A 845 14.28 18.21 -2.48
CA TYR A 845 15.25 19.21 -2.08
C TYR A 845 15.25 19.51 -0.56
N HIS A 846 14.13 19.29 0.14
CA HIS A 846 14.04 19.30 1.60
C HIS A 846 14.91 18.20 2.21
N ASP A 847 14.63 16.94 1.84
CA ASP A 847 15.30 15.75 2.38
C ASP A 847 16.82 15.74 2.11
N HIS A 848 17.24 16.43 1.04
CA HIS A 848 18.65 16.63 0.67
C HIS A 848 19.29 17.92 1.19
N GLY A 849 18.64 18.64 2.11
CA GLY A 849 19.20 19.79 2.83
C GLY A 849 19.46 21.01 1.95
N LYS A 850 18.62 21.27 0.95
CA LYS A 850 18.79 22.35 -0.05
C LYS A 850 17.61 23.34 -0.02
N PRO A 851 17.42 24.09 1.08
CA PRO A 851 16.25 24.95 1.29
C PRO A 851 16.09 26.06 0.24
N GLY A 852 17.16 26.46 -0.45
CA GLY A 852 17.10 27.44 -1.54
C GLY A 852 16.48 26.90 -2.84
N ASP A 853 16.68 25.61 -3.14
CA ASP A 853 16.00 24.96 -4.27
C ASP A 853 14.56 24.61 -3.86
N GLU A 854 14.38 24.01 -2.67
CA GLU A 854 13.07 23.67 -2.08
C GLU A 854 12.09 24.85 -2.09
N LEU A 855 12.47 25.99 -1.50
CA LEU A 855 11.64 27.21 -1.43
C LEU A 855 11.23 27.70 -2.82
N LYS A 856 12.14 27.62 -3.80
CA LYS A 856 11.88 27.99 -5.19
C LYS A 856 10.85 27.04 -5.81
N TYR A 857 11.05 25.72 -5.70
CA TYR A 857 10.13 24.73 -6.28
C TYR A 857 8.71 24.83 -5.67
N MET A 858 8.61 25.02 -4.35
CA MET A 858 7.34 25.28 -3.65
C MET A 858 6.69 26.61 -4.10
N THR A 859 7.48 27.64 -4.40
CA THR A 859 6.97 28.94 -4.90
C THR A 859 6.50 28.86 -6.35
N ASP A 860 7.23 28.15 -7.22
CA ASP A 860 6.82 27.88 -8.61
C ASP A 860 5.50 27.10 -8.63
N ALA A 861 5.35 26.08 -7.76
CA ALA A 861 4.10 25.32 -7.60
C ALA A 861 2.93 26.19 -7.09
N LEU A 862 3.17 27.04 -6.07
CA LEU A 862 2.17 27.98 -5.57
C LEU A 862 1.63 28.92 -6.65
N GLN A 863 2.48 29.37 -7.58
CA GLN A 863 2.04 30.26 -8.65
C GLN A 863 1.12 29.52 -9.63
N ILE A 864 1.46 28.29 -10.04
CA ILE A 864 0.59 27.49 -10.92
C ILE A 864 -0.74 27.15 -10.22
N ALA A 865 -0.71 26.82 -8.92
CA ALA A 865 -1.92 26.58 -8.13
C ALA A 865 -2.83 27.82 -8.04
N ARG A 866 -2.26 29.04 -8.05
CA ARG A 866 -3.01 30.31 -8.15
C ARG A 866 -3.60 30.51 -9.54
N ASP A 867 -2.82 30.28 -10.58
CA ASP A 867 -3.25 30.46 -11.98
C ASP A 867 -4.34 29.45 -12.38
N LEU A 868 -4.36 28.26 -11.78
CA LEU A 868 -5.43 27.25 -11.88
C LEU A 868 -6.63 27.49 -10.95
N GLY A 869 -6.51 28.38 -9.96
CA GLY A 869 -7.52 28.57 -8.94
C GLY A 869 -7.66 27.43 -7.91
N ASP A 870 -6.72 26.47 -7.88
CA ASP A 870 -6.71 25.35 -6.93
C ASP A 870 -6.40 25.86 -5.51
N GLN A 871 -7.45 26.06 -4.72
CA GLN A 871 -7.33 26.57 -3.36
C GLN A 871 -6.71 25.56 -2.39
N SER A 872 -6.77 24.27 -2.69
CA SER A 872 -6.22 23.20 -1.85
C SER A 872 -4.71 23.13 -2.00
N MET A 873 -4.24 23.05 -3.25
CA MET A 873 -2.81 23.07 -3.57
C MET A 873 -2.16 24.40 -3.17
N GLN A 874 -2.85 25.54 -3.35
CA GLN A 874 -2.38 26.83 -2.81
C GLN A 874 -2.13 26.75 -1.30
N ALA A 875 -3.06 26.18 -0.53
CA ALA A 875 -2.91 26.11 0.91
C ALA A 875 -1.77 25.18 1.36
N LEU A 876 -1.58 24.05 0.65
CA LEU A 876 -0.45 23.14 0.86
C LEU A 876 0.89 23.85 0.61
N CYS A 877 1.06 24.51 -0.55
CA CYS A 877 2.28 25.25 -0.86
C CYS A 877 2.54 26.37 0.16
N LEU A 878 1.51 27.12 0.57
CA LEU A 878 1.63 28.18 1.59
C LEU A 878 2.06 27.62 2.96
N ASN A 879 1.51 26.47 3.36
CA ASN A 879 1.88 25.81 4.61
C ASN A 879 3.35 25.33 4.59
N ASN A 880 3.79 24.76 3.47
CA ASN A 880 5.16 24.26 3.30
C ASN A 880 6.17 25.41 3.25
N ILE A 881 5.90 26.47 2.48
CA ILE A 881 6.70 27.72 2.48
C ILE A 881 6.76 28.32 3.88
N GLY A 882 5.66 28.28 4.63
CA GLY A 882 5.60 28.66 6.04
C GLY A 882 6.57 27.87 6.93
N SER A 883 6.60 26.54 6.80
CA SER A 883 7.56 25.68 7.53
C SER A 883 9.00 25.98 7.14
N ILE A 884 9.30 26.09 5.85
CA ILE A 884 10.65 26.42 5.36
C ILE A 884 11.14 27.74 5.94
N LYS A 885 10.25 28.74 6.06
CA LYS A 885 10.57 30.02 6.69
C LYS A 885 10.75 29.90 8.20
N LEU A 886 10.00 29.03 8.88
CA LEU A 886 10.18 28.71 10.30
C LEU A 886 11.59 28.14 10.55
N ASP A 887 11.98 27.12 9.80
CA ASP A 887 13.26 26.40 9.96
C ASP A 887 14.49 27.26 9.61
N ASN A 888 14.34 28.18 8.65
CA ASN A 888 15.39 29.16 8.31
C ASN A 888 15.50 30.33 9.31
N GLY A 889 14.58 30.46 10.26
CA GLY A 889 14.57 31.54 11.27
C GLY A 889 13.84 32.81 10.84
N GLU A 890 13.10 32.77 9.72
CA GLU A 890 12.37 33.89 9.13
C GLU A 890 10.94 33.96 9.72
N TYR A 891 10.83 33.93 11.06
CA TYR A 891 9.58 33.63 11.79
C TYR A 891 8.38 34.56 11.47
N GLN A 892 8.64 35.82 11.11
CA GLN A 892 7.57 36.77 10.77
C GLN A 892 6.99 36.52 9.36
N ASP A 893 7.84 36.09 8.43
CA ASP A 893 7.42 35.68 7.09
C ASP A 893 6.71 34.32 7.18
N ALA A 894 7.26 33.39 7.97
CA ALA A 894 6.64 32.10 8.29
C ALA A 894 5.18 32.27 8.75
N LEU A 895 4.96 33.08 9.78
CA LEU A 895 3.61 33.43 10.27
C LEU A 895 2.71 33.95 9.14
N THR A 896 3.22 34.86 8.30
CA THR A 896 2.47 35.49 7.19
C THR A 896 2.04 34.46 6.13
N TYR A 897 2.87 33.46 5.81
CA TYR A 897 2.51 32.38 4.87
C TYR A 897 1.55 31.36 5.50
N LEU A 898 1.80 30.97 6.75
CA LEU A 898 0.97 30.03 7.51
C LEU A 898 -0.45 30.56 7.74
N GLU A 899 -0.62 31.86 8.01
CA GLU A 899 -1.95 32.48 8.18
C GLU A 899 -2.78 32.41 6.88
N GLN A 900 -2.15 32.59 5.72
CA GLN A 900 -2.83 32.46 4.41
C GLN A 900 -3.21 31.00 4.13
N GLY A 901 -2.32 30.04 4.42
CA GLY A 901 -2.61 28.61 4.29
C GLY A 901 -3.76 28.16 5.20
N TYR A 902 -3.74 28.62 6.47
CA TYR A 902 -4.80 28.37 7.44
C TYR A 902 -6.16 28.88 6.97
N GLN A 903 -6.25 30.13 6.49
CA GLN A 903 -7.51 30.73 6.03
C GLN A 903 -8.12 29.96 4.84
N LEU A 904 -7.30 29.43 3.93
CA LEU A 904 -7.77 28.57 2.85
C LEU A 904 -8.25 27.20 3.37
N ARG A 905 -7.49 26.55 4.26
CA ARG A 905 -7.85 25.24 4.85
C ARG A 905 -9.12 25.31 5.71
N GLU A 906 -9.29 26.37 6.50
CA GLU A 906 -10.49 26.66 7.28
C GLU A 906 -11.71 26.84 6.36
N LYS A 907 -11.57 27.57 5.25
CA LYS A 907 -12.62 27.72 4.22
C LYS A 907 -12.95 26.40 3.51
N LEU A 908 -11.94 25.56 3.23
CA LEU A 908 -12.11 24.25 2.59
C LEU A 908 -12.69 23.18 3.52
N ASN A 909 -12.74 23.43 4.84
CA ASN A 909 -13.27 22.54 5.85
C ASN A 909 -12.61 21.14 5.83
N VAL A 910 -11.28 21.10 5.72
CA VAL A 910 -10.47 19.87 5.81
C VAL A 910 -9.82 19.82 7.20
N PRO A 911 -10.37 19.09 8.20
CA PRO A 911 -9.99 19.32 9.60
C PRO A 911 -8.55 18.91 9.94
N GLN A 912 -7.99 17.93 9.26
CA GLN A 912 -6.60 17.48 9.46
C GLN A 912 -5.60 18.56 9.03
N ASP A 913 -5.72 19.03 7.78
CA ASP A 913 -5.01 20.20 7.25
C ASP A 913 -5.12 21.45 8.14
N VAL A 914 -6.31 21.70 8.71
CA VAL A 914 -6.56 22.80 9.65
C VAL A 914 -5.77 22.63 10.94
N ALA A 915 -5.70 21.42 11.51
CA ALA A 915 -4.92 21.14 12.71
C ALA A 915 -3.41 21.33 12.49
N ASP A 916 -2.88 20.85 11.36
CA ASP A 916 -1.46 20.98 11.05
C ASP A 916 -1.04 22.44 10.79
N SER A 917 -1.92 23.26 10.18
CA SER A 917 -1.67 24.71 10.11
C SER A 917 -1.83 25.41 11.47
N GLN A 918 -2.67 24.92 12.39
CA GLN A 918 -2.73 25.44 13.77
C GLN A 918 -1.45 25.13 14.55
N HIS A 919 -0.88 23.93 14.40
CA HIS A 919 0.41 23.54 14.96
C HIS A 919 1.53 24.46 14.46
N ASN A 920 1.69 24.60 13.14
CA ASN A 920 2.75 25.43 12.55
C ASN A 920 2.62 26.91 12.96
N LEU A 921 1.39 27.44 13.03
CA LEU A 921 1.14 28.79 13.55
C LEU A 921 1.52 28.92 15.03
N ALA A 922 1.30 27.88 15.84
CA ALA A 922 1.67 27.86 17.24
C ALA A 922 3.20 27.88 17.40
N GLU A 923 3.94 27.03 16.68
CA GLU A 923 5.41 27.03 16.67
C GLU A 923 6.01 28.38 16.21
N ALA A 924 5.43 29.01 15.18
CA ALA A 924 5.83 30.36 14.75
C ALA A 924 5.64 31.39 15.87
N ASN A 925 4.51 31.34 16.59
CA ASN A 925 4.27 32.19 17.76
C ASN A 925 5.25 31.88 18.91
N THR A 926 5.57 30.60 19.16
CA THR A 926 6.55 30.16 20.16
C THR A 926 7.95 30.74 19.87
N LYS A 927 8.47 30.60 18.64
CA LYS A 927 9.78 31.16 18.24
C LYS A 927 9.79 32.71 18.24
N LEU A 928 8.63 33.37 18.08
CA LEU A 928 8.48 34.82 18.26
C LEU A 928 8.37 35.26 19.73
N GLY A 929 8.21 34.33 20.69
CA GLY A 929 7.96 34.62 22.11
C GLY A 929 6.53 35.08 22.41
N GLN A 930 5.57 34.76 21.54
CA GLN A 930 4.14 35.07 21.68
C GLN A 930 3.40 33.91 22.36
N TYR A 931 3.90 33.49 23.54
CA TYR A 931 3.50 32.25 24.19
C TYR A 931 1.98 32.12 24.42
N ASP A 932 1.27 33.19 24.79
CA ASP A 932 -0.19 33.13 25.00
C ASP A 932 -0.96 32.84 23.69
N ALA A 933 -0.48 33.36 22.55
CA ALA A 933 -1.05 33.07 21.24
C ALA A 933 -0.73 31.63 20.80
N ALA A 934 0.50 31.17 21.04
CA ALA A 934 0.90 29.79 20.77
C ALA A 934 0.05 28.79 21.57
N LEU A 935 -0.07 28.97 22.89
CA LEU A 935 -0.92 28.14 23.77
C LEU A 935 -2.38 28.12 23.32
N ALA A 936 -2.93 29.25 22.86
CA ALA A 936 -4.29 29.31 22.31
C ALA A 936 -4.44 28.58 20.96
N LEU A 937 -3.36 28.45 20.18
CA LEU A 937 -3.34 27.70 18.92
C LEU A 937 -3.15 26.19 19.15
N TYR A 938 -2.25 25.76 20.03
CA TYR A 938 -2.11 24.34 20.41
C TYR A 938 -3.43 23.80 21.00
N LEU A 939 -4.13 24.58 21.83
CA LEU A 939 -5.45 24.19 22.37
C LEU A 939 -6.53 24.04 21.28
N LYS A 940 -6.47 24.83 20.20
CA LYS A 940 -7.33 24.61 19.03
C LYS A 940 -6.93 23.34 18.29
N ALA A 941 -5.64 23.14 18.04
CA ALA A 941 -5.13 21.95 17.36
C ALA A 941 -5.54 20.67 18.10
N ILE A 942 -5.43 20.62 19.44
CA ILE A 942 -5.92 19.50 20.26
C ILE A 942 -7.42 19.26 20.05
N ALA A 943 -8.25 20.30 20.06
CA ALA A 943 -9.68 20.17 19.84
C ALA A 943 -10.04 19.67 18.43
N THR A 944 -9.32 20.16 17.40
CA THR A 944 -9.49 19.72 16.02
C THR A 944 -9.01 18.27 15.82
N ARG A 945 -7.84 17.90 16.37
CA ARG A 945 -7.31 16.54 16.29
C ARG A 945 -8.17 15.52 17.03
N HIS A 946 -8.74 15.88 18.18
CA HIS A 946 -9.72 15.02 18.85
C HIS A 946 -10.97 14.75 18.00
N SER A 947 -11.45 15.70 17.19
CA SER A 947 -12.64 15.47 16.35
C SER A 947 -12.38 14.53 15.16
N ILE A 948 -11.12 14.38 14.73
CA ILE A 948 -10.67 13.40 13.74
C ILE A 948 -10.00 12.16 14.36
N ASN A 949 -10.01 12.03 15.70
CA ASN A 949 -9.36 10.95 16.47
C ASN A 949 -7.83 10.82 16.26
N ASP A 950 -7.14 11.91 15.91
CA ASP A 950 -5.67 11.96 15.84
C ASP A 950 -5.06 12.09 17.25
N GLN A 951 -4.93 10.97 17.94
CA GLN A 951 -4.28 10.91 19.26
C GLN A 951 -2.79 11.28 19.18
N ARG A 952 -2.12 10.94 18.07
CA ARG A 952 -0.68 11.14 17.89
C ARG A 952 -0.32 12.61 17.85
N GLY A 953 -1.05 13.40 17.07
CA GLY A 953 -0.86 14.85 17.04
C GLY A 953 -1.30 15.52 18.35
N VAL A 954 -2.37 15.06 19.03
CA VAL A 954 -2.74 15.58 20.38
C VAL A 954 -1.57 15.48 21.37
N ALA A 955 -0.80 14.39 21.32
CA ALA A 955 0.41 14.24 22.14
C ALA A 955 1.51 15.23 21.76
N ILE A 956 1.72 15.50 20.46
CA ILE A 956 2.69 16.48 19.97
C ILE A 956 2.31 17.91 20.42
N GLU A 957 1.03 18.30 20.31
CA GLU A 957 0.58 19.62 20.80
C GLU A 957 0.78 19.74 22.33
N SER A 958 0.51 18.66 23.06
CA SER A 958 0.65 18.61 24.52
C SER A 958 2.11 18.72 24.99
N ASP A 959 3.04 18.14 24.24
CA ASP A 959 4.49 18.29 24.43
C ASP A 959 4.96 19.73 24.17
N SER A 960 4.61 20.34 23.03
CA SER A 960 4.94 21.75 22.78
C SER A 960 4.33 22.72 23.80
N MET A 961 3.10 22.46 24.29
CA MET A 961 2.54 23.19 25.43
C MET A 961 3.34 23.00 26.72
N ALA A 962 3.78 21.76 27.02
CA ALA A 962 4.57 21.46 28.20
C ALA A 962 5.92 22.20 28.21
N ARG A 963 6.59 22.29 27.05
CA ARG A 963 7.82 23.07 26.87
C ARG A 963 7.64 24.55 27.23
N ILE A 964 6.56 25.19 26.76
CA ILE A 964 6.22 26.59 27.12
C ILE A 964 5.93 26.73 28.62
N PHE A 965 5.19 25.78 29.22
CA PHE A 965 4.92 25.82 30.65
C PHE A 965 6.20 25.64 31.50
N ALA A 966 7.16 24.83 31.05
CA ALA A 966 8.47 24.69 31.71
C ALA A 966 9.28 26.00 31.64
N ASP A 967 9.35 26.65 30.47
CA ASP A 967 9.96 27.97 30.27
C ASP A 967 9.33 29.03 31.22
N GLN A 968 8.01 29.05 31.33
CA GLN A 968 7.28 29.94 32.25
C GLN A 968 7.46 29.58 33.74
N GLY A 969 8.14 28.47 34.07
CA GLY A 969 8.26 27.96 35.44
C GLY A 969 6.91 27.53 36.04
N ARG A 970 5.96 27.10 35.21
CA ARG A 970 4.63 26.58 35.56
C ARG A 970 4.68 25.05 35.56
N TYR A 971 5.59 24.50 36.36
CA TYR A 971 5.95 23.09 36.32
C TYR A 971 4.79 22.13 36.59
N GLY A 972 3.78 22.52 37.38
CA GLY A 972 2.60 21.68 37.57
C GLY A 972 1.80 21.46 36.29
N ALA A 973 1.67 22.51 35.45
CA ALA A 973 1.02 22.42 34.16
C ALA A 973 1.88 21.65 33.14
N ALA A 974 3.19 21.92 33.12
CA ALA A 974 4.15 21.22 32.25
C ALA A 974 4.13 19.70 32.50
N LEU A 975 4.16 19.28 33.77
CA LEU A 975 4.15 17.87 34.17
C LEU A 975 2.81 17.19 33.83
N SER A 976 1.69 17.92 33.75
CA SER A 976 0.43 17.33 33.27
C SER A 976 0.51 17.08 31.77
N SER A 977 0.75 18.12 30.96
CA SER A 977 0.70 18.01 29.49
C SER A 977 1.77 17.04 28.93
N MET A 978 2.97 17.02 29.51
CA MET A 978 4.02 16.05 29.15
C MET A 978 3.63 14.61 29.51
N LYS A 979 2.94 14.40 30.64
CA LYS A 979 2.46 13.06 31.05
C LYS A 979 1.36 12.57 30.12
N ASP A 980 0.46 13.44 29.69
CA ASP A 980 -0.63 13.11 28.78
C ASP A 980 -0.07 12.72 27.39
N ALA A 981 0.94 13.46 26.89
CA ALA A 981 1.71 13.09 25.69
C ALA A 981 2.42 11.72 25.82
N LEU A 982 3.10 11.51 26.95
CA LEU A 982 3.83 10.27 27.24
C LEU A 982 2.91 9.05 27.29
N GLN A 983 1.70 9.17 27.85
CA GLN A 983 0.72 8.07 27.90
C GLN A 983 0.28 7.61 26.51
N ILE A 984 0.23 8.51 25.52
CA ILE A 984 -0.16 8.18 24.15
C ILE A 984 0.99 7.46 23.42
N PHE A 985 2.21 8.02 23.43
CA PHE A 985 3.36 7.40 22.75
C PHE A 985 3.78 6.06 23.37
N GLN A 986 3.57 5.84 24.68
CA GLN A 986 3.75 4.52 25.30
C GLN A 986 2.80 3.44 24.75
N GLN A 987 1.64 3.82 24.20
CA GLN A 987 0.69 2.87 23.59
C GLN A 987 1.02 2.58 22.12
N THR A 988 1.48 3.56 21.34
CA THR A 988 1.80 3.37 19.91
C THR A 988 3.06 2.55 19.67
N LYS A 989 4.03 2.60 20.60
CA LYS A 989 5.37 1.99 20.48
C LYS A 989 6.17 2.51 19.28
N GLU A 990 5.85 3.71 18.79
CA GLU A 990 6.63 4.38 17.75
C GLU A 990 8.07 4.64 18.23
N MET A 991 9.05 4.39 17.36
CA MET A 991 10.45 4.76 17.56
C MET A 991 10.79 5.90 16.60
N THR A 992 10.57 7.15 17.06
CA THR A 992 10.76 8.37 16.27
C THR A 992 11.52 9.42 17.08
N SER A 993 11.92 10.53 16.43
CA SER A 993 12.45 11.71 17.13
C SER A 993 11.47 12.26 18.16
N PHE A 994 10.16 12.31 17.87
CA PHE A 994 9.13 12.68 18.86
C PHE A 994 9.13 11.75 20.09
N THR A 995 9.39 10.46 19.92
CA THR A 995 9.56 9.53 21.05
C THR A 995 10.75 9.92 21.92
N VAL A 996 11.87 10.36 21.32
CA VAL A 996 13.03 10.89 22.06
C VAL A 996 12.69 12.19 22.77
N GLU A 997 12.02 13.14 22.09
CA GLU A 997 11.68 14.44 22.67
C GLU A 997 10.72 14.31 23.86
N ILE A 998 9.66 13.51 23.76
CA ILE A 998 8.65 13.36 24.82
C ILE A 998 9.20 12.55 26.00
N VAL A 999 9.89 11.43 25.75
CA VAL A 999 10.45 10.60 26.83
C VAL A 999 11.63 11.30 27.50
N GLY A 1000 12.50 11.95 26.72
CA GLY A 1000 13.62 12.72 27.25
C GLY A 1000 13.18 14.00 27.95
N GLY A 1001 12.21 14.73 27.36
CA GLY A 1001 11.63 15.95 27.93
C GLY A 1001 10.89 15.70 29.24
N TRP A 1002 10.23 14.55 29.42
CA TRP A 1002 9.72 14.12 30.72
C TRP A 1002 10.86 13.93 31.75
N GLY A 1003 11.97 13.33 31.34
CA GLY A 1003 13.15 13.13 32.19
C GLY A 1003 13.84 14.44 32.59
N ASP A 1004 14.00 15.37 31.66
CA ASP A 1004 14.52 16.71 31.89
C ASP A 1004 13.60 17.54 32.79
N LEU A 1005 12.29 17.53 32.51
CA LEU A 1005 11.30 18.25 33.30
C LEU A 1005 11.25 17.76 34.76
N LEU A 1006 11.44 16.46 34.98
CA LEU A 1006 11.65 15.90 36.32
C LEU A 1006 12.93 16.44 36.96
N ALA A 1007 14.05 16.55 36.23
CA ALA A 1007 15.27 17.17 36.73
C ALA A 1007 15.09 18.67 37.05
N GLN A 1008 14.34 19.42 36.21
CA GLN A 1008 14.01 20.82 36.43
C GLN A 1008 13.19 21.06 37.70
N VAL A 1009 12.38 20.10 38.15
CA VAL A 1009 11.70 20.16 39.47
C VAL A 1009 12.48 19.53 40.62
N GLY A 1010 13.77 19.21 40.43
CA GLY A 1010 14.65 18.62 41.45
C GLY A 1010 14.55 17.09 41.60
N ARG A 1011 13.74 16.43 40.76
CA ARG A 1011 13.45 14.98 40.79
C ARG A 1011 14.26 14.20 39.74
N GLY A 1012 15.49 14.63 39.47
CA GLY A 1012 16.33 14.11 38.37
C GLY A 1012 16.65 12.60 38.44
N GLU A 1013 16.68 12.01 39.63
CA GLU A 1013 16.84 10.55 39.81
C GLU A 1013 15.61 9.77 39.30
N GLU A 1014 14.40 10.32 39.39
CA GLU A 1014 13.18 9.71 38.83
C GLU A 1014 13.18 9.84 37.30
N GLY A 1015 13.64 10.98 36.77
CA GLY A 1015 13.73 11.24 35.33
C GLY A 1015 14.84 10.45 34.62
N ARG A 1016 15.85 9.98 35.35
CA ARG A 1016 17.06 9.33 34.82
C ARG A 1016 16.76 8.18 33.86
N SER A 1017 15.85 7.27 34.22
CA SER A 1017 15.49 6.12 33.38
C SER A 1017 14.84 6.53 32.05
N SER A 1018 14.14 7.68 32.03
CA SER A 1018 13.54 8.23 30.82
C SER A 1018 14.60 8.88 29.93
N LEU A 1019 15.57 9.59 30.51
CA LEU A 1019 16.74 10.11 29.77
C LEU A 1019 17.59 9.00 29.15
N GLU A 1020 17.88 7.93 29.90
CA GLU A 1020 18.62 6.77 29.41
C GLU A 1020 17.85 6.02 28.31
N SER A 1021 16.52 5.91 28.43
CA SER A 1021 15.63 5.38 27.38
C SER A 1021 15.64 6.23 26.12
N ALA A 1022 15.48 7.56 26.25
CA ALA A 1022 15.47 8.50 25.14
C ALA A 1022 16.80 8.48 24.35
N LEU A 1023 17.94 8.46 25.05
CA LEU A 1023 19.26 8.31 24.43
C LEU A 1023 19.40 6.97 23.69
N SER A 1024 18.88 5.88 24.25
CA SER A 1024 18.86 4.57 23.58
C SER A 1024 18.02 4.59 22.30
N THR A 1025 16.82 5.18 22.34
CA THR A 1025 15.96 5.36 21.15
C THR A 1025 16.64 6.24 20.11
N ALA A 1026 17.29 7.34 20.50
CA ALA A 1026 18.02 8.22 19.59
C ALA A 1026 19.14 7.49 18.83
N HIS A 1027 19.90 6.62 19.51
CA HIS A 1027 20.89 5.78 18.85
C HIS A 1027 20.27 4.73 17.91
N GLN A 1028 19.11 4.16 18.26
CA GLN A 1028 18.41 3.17 17.42
C GLN A 1028 17.88 3.80 16.11
N ILE A 1029 17.30 5.01 16.18
CA ILE A 1029 16.85 5.77 15.00
C ILE A 1029 18.00 6.46 14.24
N LYS A 1030 19.23 6.40 14.78
CA LYS A 1030 20.50 6.95 14.25
C LYS A 1030 20.59 8.48 14.16
N ASP A 1031 19.56 9.22 14.59
CA ASP A 1031 19.55 10.69 14.55
C ASP A 1031 20.53 11.30 15.57
N GLN A 1032 21.58 11.94 15.03
CA GLN A 1032 22.60 12.63 15.83
C GLN A 1032 22.06 13.88 16.55
N ALA A 1033 21.02 14.53 16.03
CA ALA A 1033 20.41 15.69 16.69
C ALA A 1033 19.61 15.27 17.94
N SER A 1034 18.86 14.18 17.85
CA SER A 1034 18.20 13.52 18.99
C SER A 1034 19.21 12.99 20.02
N VAL A 1035 20.32 12.39 19.60
CA VAL A 1035 21.38 11.94 20.52
C VAL A 1035 21.96 13.14 21.28
N ALA A 1036 22.35 14.21 20.58
CA ALA A 1036 22.90 15.41 21.23
C ALA A 1036 21.91 16.08 22.21
N LEU A 1037 20.61 16.05 21.91
CA LEU A 1037 19.56 16.55 22.81
C LEU A 1037 19.48 15.70 24.10
N ALA A 1038 19.39 14.38 23.96
CA ALA A 1038 19.30 13.48 25.11
C ALA A 1038 20.57 13.53 26.00
N THR A 1039 21.76 13.61 25.40
CA THR A 1039 23.02 13.83 26.14
C THR A 1039 23.03 15.21 26.83
N ASN A 1040 22.51 16.27 26.21
CA ASN A 1040 22.43 17.58 26.86
C ASN A 1040 21.52 17.54 28.11
N TRP A 1041 20.32 16.96 28.01
CA TRP A 1041 19.42 16.77 29.15
C TRP A 1041 20.01 15.88 30.26
N MET A 1042 20.82 14.88 29.91
CA MET A 1042 21.60 14.12 30.89
C MET A 1042 22.58 15.03 31.66
N GLY A 1043 23.22 15.98 30.97
CA GLY A 1043 24.05 17.02 31.57
C GLY A 1043 23.26 17.97 32.49
N ASP A 1044 22.07 18.40 32.08
CA ASP A 1044 21.18 19.25 32.88
C ASP A 1044 20.74 18.57 34.19
N SER A 1045 20.46 17.27 34.15
CA SER A 1045 20.19 16.46 35.36
C SER A 1045 21.39 16.42 36.33
N TYR A 1046 22.61 16.24 35.83
CA TYR A 1046 23.82 16.33 36.67
C TYR A 1046 24.06 17.75 37.21
N TYR A 1047 23.80 18.79 36.41
CA TYR A 1047 23.96 20.19 36.81
C TYR A 1047 23.00 20.58 37.94
N TYR A 1048 21.71 20.23 37.84
CA TYR A 1048 20.72 20.50 38.90
C TYR A 1048 20.99 19.71 40.19
N LYS A 1049 21.65 18.55 40.09
CA LYS A 1049 22.18 17.79 41.24
C LYS A 1049 23.47 18.39 41.83
N GLY A 1050 24.14 19.29 41.10
CA GLY A 1050 25.39 19.94 41.51
C GLY A 1050 26.67 19.23 41.07
N ASP A 1051 26.57 18.14 40.30
CA ASP A 1051 27.73 17.44 39.72
C ASP A 1051 28.21 18.16 38.45
N ASN A 1052 28.89 19.29 38.68
CA ASN A 1052 29.50 20.09 37.62
C ASN A 1052 30.61 19.36 36.84
N ALA A 1053 31.09 18.19 37.31
CA ALA A 1053 32.07 17.39 36.60
C ALA A 1053 31.38 16.51 35.56
N ALA A 1054 30.39 15.71 35.97
CA ALA A 1054 29.59 14.89 35.07
C ALA A 1054 28.82 15.75 34.06
N ALA A 1055 28.25 16.88 34.51
CA ALA A 1055 27.56 17.82 33.63
C ALA A 1055 28.48 18.39 32.53
N ARG A 1056 29.73 18.79 32.86
CA ARG A 1056 30.69 19.26 31.85
C ARG A 1056 30.91 18.22 30.76
N THR A 1057 31.18 16.97 31.15
CA THR A 1057 31.44 15.88 30.19
C THR A 1057 30.26 15.66 29.25
N GLN A 1058 29.02 15.64 29.77
CA GLN A 1058 27.82 15.48 28.94
C GLN A 1058 27.59 16.67 28.00
N TYR A 1059 27.76 17.92 28.46
CA TYR A 1059 27.63 19.07 27.57
C TYR A 1059 28.77 19.16 26.53
N GLU A 1060 29.96 18.66 26.83
CA GLU A 1060 31.08 18.55 25.88
C GLU A 1060 30.80 17.50 24.79
N GLU A 1061 30.30 16.34 25.18
CA GLU A 1061 29.85 15.28 24.27
C GLU A 1061 28.67 15.74 23.38
N ALA A 1062 27.63 16.32 23.97
CA ALA A 1062 26.49 16.89 23.26
C ALA A 1062 26.91 17.97 22.24
N PHE A 1063 27.85 18.85 22.62
CA PHE A 1063 28.40 19.86 21.73
C PHE A 1063 29.14 19.25 20.52
N GLU A 1064 29.95 18.21 20.74
CA GLU A 1064 30.63 17.52 19.64
C GLU A 1064 29.65 16.83 18.68
N ILE A 1065 28.65 16.13 19.21
CA ILE A 1065 27.66 15.41 18.40
C ILE A 1065 26.80 16.39 17.62
N ALA A 1066 26.29 17.45 18.26
CA ALA A 1066 25.52 18.50 17.58
C ALA A 1066 26.34 19.20 16.49
N SER A 1067 27.64 19.45 16.74
CA SER A 1067 28.54 20.08 15.75
C SER A 1067 28.78 19.19 14.53
N LYS A 1068 28.87 17.88 14.73
CA LYS A 1068 28.97 16.89 13.63
C LYS A 1068 27.65 16.75 12.87
N ALA A 1069 26.51 16.92 13.55
CA ALA A 1069 25.18 16.91 12.96
C ALA A 1069 24.79 18.22 12.23
N GLY A 1070 25.54 19.31 12.41
CA GLY A 1070 25.25 20.62 11.80
C GLY A 1070 24.03 21.36 12.37
N ASN A 1071 23.33 20.79 13.38
CA ASN A 1071 22.12 21.39 13.93
C ASN A 1071 22.44 22.62 14.80
N LYS A 1072 22.16 23.80 14.27
CA LYS A 1072 22.44 25.11 14.88
C LYS A 1072 21.85 25.25 16.30
N GLU A 1073 20.65 24.73 16.52
CA GLU A 1073 19.93 24.86 17.79
C GLU A 1073 20.57 23.99 18.88
N ARG A 1074 20.81 22.70 18.60
CA ARG A 1074 21.45 21.80 19.57
C ARG A 1074 22.90 22.21 19.86
N VAL A 1075 23.63 22.73 18.86
CA VAL A 1075 24.98 23.34 19.04
C VAL A 1075 24.92 24.54 19.98
N LEU A 1076 23.91 25.40 19.84
CA LEU A 1076 23.73 26.56 20.71
C LEU A 1076 23.45 26.14 22.16
N LEU A 1077 22.48 25.24 22.38
CA LEU A 1077 22.10 24.76 23.72
C LEU A 1077 23.31 24.18 24.46
N ALA A 1078 24.08 23.29 23.82
CA ALA A 1078 25.28 22.71 24.43
C ALA A 1078 26.38 23.76 24.73
N ARG A 1079 26.54 24.80 23.90
CA ARG A 1079 27.45 25.94 24.20
C ARG A 1079 26.97 26.78 25.39
N VAL A 1080 25.67 27.05 25.48
CA VAL A 1080 25.08 27.77 26.63
C VAL A 1080 25.32 27.00 27.92
N ASN A 1081 25.05 25.70 27.92
CA ASN A 1081 25.23 24.86 29.10
C ASN A 1081 26.70 24.70 29.50
N LYS A 1082 27.65 24.64 28.54
CA LYS A 1082 29.09 24.75 28.83
C LYS A 1082 29.45 26.10 29.48
N ALA A 1083 28.86 27.22 29.03
CA ALA A 1083 29.10 28.53 29.62
C ALA A 1083 28.58 28.65 31.07
N LYS A 1084 27.43 28.03 31.39
CA LYS A 1084 26.92 27.91 32.78
C LYS A 1084 27.90 27.19 33.70
N ILE A 1085 28.53 26.11 33.24
CA ILE A 1085 29.55 25.39 34.01
C ILE A 1085 30.78 26.27 34.26
N GLU A 1086 31.25 27.03 33.26
CA GLU A 1086 32.39 27.93 33.44
C GLU A 1086 32.09 29.09 34.41
N LEU A 1087 30.83 29.57 34.47
CA LEU A 1087 30.36 30.46 35.53
C LEU A 1087 30.37 29.78 36.91
N ALA A 1088 29.83 28.56 37.01
CA ALA A 1088 29.73 27.81 38.26
C ALA A 1088 31.10 27.50 38.88
N VAL A 1089 32.14 27.24 38.07
CA VAL A 1089 33.53 27.08 38.54
C VAL A 1089 34.32 28.39 38.69
N GLY A 1090 33.65 29.54 38.63
CA GLY A 1090 34.24 30.84 38.95
C GLY A 1090 35.06 31.50 37.84
N ARG A 1091 35.03 31.00 36.59
CA ARG A 1091 35.76 31.58 35.44
C ARG A 1091 35.01 32.72 34.74
N ALA A 1092 34.10 33.36 35.47
CA ALA A 1092 33.08 34.29 34.97
C ALA A 1092 33.60 35.42 34.06
N ALA A 1093 34.74 36.02 34.39
CA ALA A 1093 35.31 37.11 33.60
C ALA A 1093 35.78 36.68 32.19
N ALA A 1094 36.10 35.40 31.98
CA ALA A 1094 36.55 34.89 30.68
C ALA A 1094 35.39 34.58 29.72
N VAL A 1095 34.23 34.18 30.25
CA VAL A 1095 33.08 33.70 29.47
C VAL A 1095 32.07 34.81 29.11
N ALA A 1096 32.16 35.99 29.73
CA ALA A 1096 31.28 37.14 29.44
C ALA A 1096 31.17 37.52 27.94
N PRO A 1097 32.26 37.54 27.13
CA PRO A 1097 32.14 37.83 25.70
C PRO A 1097 31.36 36.77 24.92
N GLU A 1098 31.48 35.50 25.32
CA GLU A 1098 30.73 34.39 24.72
C GLU A 1098 29.27 34.42 25.13
N LEU A 1099 28.94 34.62 26.41
CA LEU A 1099 27.56 34.76 26.89
C LEU A 1099 26.79 35.88 26.17
N LYS A 1100 27.46 37.01 25.90
CA LYS A 1100 26.87 38.08 25.09
C LYS A 1100 26.52 37.61 23.68
N LYS A 1101 27.41 36.86 23.02
CA LYS A 1101 27.14 36.29 21.70
C LYS A 1101 26.02 35.24 21.77
N LEU A 1102 26.07 34.33 22.74
CA LEU A 1102 25.07 33.28 22.95
C LEU A 1102 23.66 33.86 23.15
N ALA A 1103 23.52 34.97 23.89
CA ALA A 1103 22.23 35.66 24.05
C ALA A 1103 21.69 36.20 22.70
N GLN A 1104 22.57 36.62 21.79
CA GLN A 1104 22.21 37.10 20.45
C GLN A 1104 21.90 35.93 19.50
N ASP A 1105 22.78 34.92 19.46
CA ASP A 1105 22.58 33.66 18.73
C ASP A 1105 21.21 33.03 19.11
N ALA A 1106 20.85 33.03 20.40
CA ALA A 1106 19.58 32.53 20.92
C ALA A 1106 18.36 33.39 20.55
N ASP A 1107 18.46 34.72 20.59
CA ASP A 1107 17.36 35.62 20.17
C ASP A 1107 17.08 35.43 18.66
N THR A 1108 18.13 35.21 17.86
CA THR A 1108 18.04 34.91 16.43
C THR A 1108 17.43 33.54 16.13
N LEU A 1109 17.73 32.50 16.90
CA LEU A 1109 17.12 31.16 16.76
C LEU A 1109 15.76 31.01 17.49
N GLY A 1110 15.12 32.12 17.86
CA GLY A 1110 13.80 32.10 18.51
C GLY A 1110 13.77 31.54 19.93
N LEU A 1111 14.92 31.18 20.51
CA LEU A 1111 15.03 30.61 21.86
C LEU A 1111 14.96 31.73 22.91
N LYS A 1112 13.80 32.35 23.05
CA LYS A 1112 13.63 33.58 23.84
C LYS A 1112 13.97 33.40 25.32
N SER A 1113 13.59 32.26 25.91
CA SER A 1113 13.97 31.88 27.27
C SER A 1113 15.49 31.75 27.46
N VAL A 1114 16.16 30.99 26.58
CA VAL A 1114 17.62 30.82 26.58
C VAL A 1114 18.37 32.15 26.38
N SER A 1115 17.84 33.05 25.54
CA SER A 1115 18.39 34.40 25.35
C SER A 1115 18.31 35.24 26.64
N VAL A 1116 17.22 35.12 27.40
CA VAL A 1116 17.07 35.76 28.71
C VAL A 1116 18.00 35.13 29.76
N GLU A 1117 18.15 33.81 29.78
CA GLU A 1117 19.06 33.12 30.71
C GLU A 1117 20.53 33.55 30.46
N CYS A 1118 21.01 33.46 29.21
CA CYS A 1118 22.33 33.99 28.80
C CYS A 1118 22.51 35.47 29.15
N SER A 1119 21.43 36.25 29.13
CA SER A 1119 21.44 37.67 29.49
C SER A 1119 21.60 37.90 31.00
N ILE A 1120 21.07 37.02 31.86
CA ILE A 1120 21.25 37.06 33.32
C ILE A 1120 22.64 36.56 33.70
N ASP A 1121 23.09 35.48 33.06
CA ASP A 1121 24.43 34.90 33.20
C ASP A 1121 25.52 35.90 32.82
N LEU A 1122 25.33 36.67 31.74
CA LEU A 1122 26.18 37.81 31.39
C LEU A 1122 26.16 38.89 32.50
N GLY A 1123 25.01 39.15 33.10
CA GLY A 1123 24.90 40.04 34.26
C GLY A 1123 25.77 39.58 35.43
N GLN A 1124 25.66 38.31 35.82
CA GLN A 1124 26.52 37.68 36.84
C GLN A 1124 28.01 37.77 36.48
N ALA A 1125 28.36 37.55 35.20
CA ALA A 1125 29.72 37.66 34.71
C ALA A 1125 30.28 39.09 34.83
N LEU A 1126 29.44 40.10 34.57
CA LEU A 1126 29.80 41.52 34.71
C LEU A 1126 29.93 41.95 36.17
N ILE A 1127 29.14 41.38 37.10
CA ILE A 1127 29.33 41.55 38.56
C ILE A 1127 30.72 41.03 38.96
N ALA A 1128 31.06 39.80 38.58
CA ALA A 1128 32.36 39.20 38.88
C ALA A 1128 33.54 40.00 38.27
N ALA A 1129 33.35 40.58 37.08
CA ALA A 1129 34.30 41.49 36.43
C ALA A 1129 34.31 42.92 37.02
N LYS A 1130 33.55 43.19 38.10
CA LYS A 1130 33.38 44.49 38.77
C LYS A 1130 32.81 45.61 37.89
N ASN A 1131 32.18 45.27 36.76
CA ASN A 1131 31.49 46.23 35.88
C ASN A 1131 30.06 46.48 36.38
N ALA A 1132 29.94 47.20 37.50
CA ALA A 1132 28.66 47.41 38.18
C ALA A 1132 27.58 48.09 37.32
N SER A 1133 27.94 49.09 36.50
CA SER A 1133 26.99 49.79 35.63
C SER A 1133 26.52 48.91 34.47
N GLY A 1134 27.43 48.20 33.81
CA GLY A 1134 27.10 47.25 32.75
C GLY A 1134 26.25 46.08 33.27
N ALA A 1135 26.60 45.54 34.45
CA ALA A 1135 25.81 44.50 35.11
C ALA A 1135 24.38 44.98 35.43
N ARG A 1136 24.22 46.18 35.99
CA ARG A 1136 22.90 46.74 36.32
C ARG A 1136 22.02 46.86 35.08
N GLN A 1137 22.52 47.53 34.03
CA GLN A 1137 21.80 47.72 32.77
C GLN A 1137 21.40 46.37 32.15
N GLN A 1138 22.32 45.42 32.10
CA GLN A 1138 22.09 44.10 31.51
C GLN A 1138 21.02 43.31 32.28
N LEU A 1139 21.06 43.34 33.62
CA LEU A 1139 20.10 42.63 34.47
C LEU A 1139 18.71 43.26 34.45
N ASP A 1140 18.60 44.59 34.40
CA ASP A 1140 17.31 45.27 34.27
C ASP A 1140 16.65 44.97 32.91
N MET A 1141 17.44 44.93 31.83
CA MET A 1141 16.96 44.53 30.50
C MET A 1141 16.55 43.04 30.46
N ALA A 1142 17.27 42.17 31.15
CA ALA A 1142 16.94 40.74 31.23
C ALA A 1142 15.68 40.49 32.07
N LEU A 1143 15.54 41.16 33.22
CA LEU A 1143 14.36 41.09 34.08
C LEU A 1143 13.10 41.54 33.34
N ALA A 1144 13.11 42.70 32.68
CA ALA A 1144 11.94 43.19 31.94
C ALA A 1144 11.53 42.26 30.77
N ARG A 1145 12.49 41.54 30.16
CA ARG A 1145 12.21 40.47 29.19
C ARG A 1145 11.60 39.23 29.87
N ALA A 1146 12.15 38.82 31.02
CA ALA A 1146 11.64 37.69 31.81
C ALA A 1146 10.22 37.94 32.35
N GLU A 1147 9.91 39.17 32.75
CA GLU A 1147 8.56 39.62 33.12
C GLU A 1147 7.60 39.55 31.93
N LYS A 1148 7.96 40.15 30.78
CA LYS A 1148 7.13 40.14 29.56
C LYS A 1148 6.80 38.71 29.08
N LEU A 1149 7.75 37.78 29.20
CA LEU A 1149 7.61 36.40 28.73
C LEU A 1149 7.07 35.43 29.80
N GLY A 1150 6.83 35.90 31.03
CA GLY A 1150 6.32 35.06 32.13
C GLY A 1150 7.33 34.07 32.72
N LEU A 1151 8.64 34.24 32.46
CA LEU A 1151 9.72 33.30 32.78
C LEU A 1151 10.10 33.36 34.27
N ARG A 1152 9.24 32.84 35.16
CA ARG A 1152 9.32 33.01 36.62
C ARG A 1152 10.66 32.58 37.22
N MET A 1153 11.23 31.45 36.80
CA MET A 1153 12.53 31.00 37.31
C MET A 1153 13.66 31.99 36.97
N LEU A 1154 13.61 32.61 35.78
CA LEU A 1154 14.58 33.60 35.34
C LEU A 1154 14.35 34.97 36.00
N GLN A 1155 13.11 35.36 36.29
CA GLN A 1155 12.81 36.54 37.11
C GLN A 1155 13.47 36.43 38.50
N ALA A 1156 13.36 35.26 39.15
CA ALA A 1156 14.03 34.99 40.43
C ALA A 1156 15.57 35.06 40.31
N LYS A 1157 16.17 34.40 39.31
CA LYS A 1157 17.62 34.50 39.07
C LYS A 1157 18.07 35.96 38.81
N ALA A 1158 17.32 36.73 38.02
CA ALA A 1158 17.62 38.14 37.75
C ALA A 1158 17.55 39.02 39.01
N HIS A 1159 16.49 38.92 39.81
CA HIS A 1159 16.37 39.64 41.08
C HIS A 1159 17.49 39.29 42.06
N TYR A 1160 17.93 38.04 42.11
CA TYR A 1160 19.03 37.63 42.98
C TYR A 1160 20.37 38.28 42.57
N GLN A 1161 20.69 38.31 41.28
CA GLN A 1161 21.89 38.99 40.78
C GLN A 1161 21.82 40.51 40.99
N ILE A 1162 20.64 41.12 40.81
CA ILE A 1162 20.40 42.54 41.12
C ILE A 1162 20.65 42.82 42.61
N ALA A 1163 20.06 42.03 43.51
CA ALA A 1163 20.25 42.18 44.96
C ALA A 1163 21.72 42.02 45.36
N THR A 1164 22.42 41.04 44.78
CA THR A 1164 23.85 40.79 44.98
C THR A 1164 24.70 41.99 44.56
N LEU A 1165 24.41 42.58 43.38
CA LEU A 1165 25.09 43.79 42.90
C LEU A 1165 24.82 45.00 43.80
N LEU A 1166 23.59 45.18 44.29
CA LEU A 1166 23.23 46.26 45.20
C LEU A 1166 23.97 46.14 46.54
N VAL A 1167 24.05 44.94 47.12
CA VAL A 1167 24.85 44.68 48.33
C VAL A 1167 26.35 44.97 48.07
N GLN A 1168 26.92 44.49 46.97
CA GLN A 1168 28.33 44.75 46.63
C GLN A 1168 28.64 46.23 46.37
N THR A 1169 27.64 47.05 46.00
CA THR A 1169 27.77 48.50 45.79
C THR A 1169 27.34 49.33 47.01
N GLY A 1170 27.09 48.70 48.17
CA GLY A 1170 26.75 49.38 49.42
C GLY A 1170 25.29 49.83 49.56
N LYS A 1171 24.43 49.40 48.63
CA LYS A 1171 23.00 49.75 48.52
C LYS A 1171 22.09 48.67 49.14
N SER A 1172 22.45 48.10 50.28
CA SER A 1172 21.76 46.93 50.87
C SER A 1172 20.26 47.15 51.15
N SER A 1173 19.83 48.39 51.42
CA SER A 1173 18.42 48.75 51.56
C SER A 1173 17.62 48.61 50.25
N GLU A 1174 18.24 48.88 49.10
CA GLU A 1174 17.65 48.67 47.76
C GLU A 1174 17.62 47.17 47.39
N ALA A 1175 18.46 46.33 48.01
CA ALA A 1175 18.50 44.89 47.75
C ALA A 1175 17.35 44.11 48.42
N THR A 1176 16.85 44.58 49.57
CA THR A 1176 15.85 43.86 50.38
C THR A 1176 14.52 43.59 49.64
N PRO A 1177 13.94 44.52 48.85
CA PRO A 1177 12.77 44.23 48.01
C PRO A 1177 13.02 43.12 46.98
N HIS A 1178 14.22 43.08 46.39
CA HIS A 1178 14.57 42.05 45.41
C HIS A 1178 14.74 40.67 46.07
N TYR A 1179 15.38 40.56 47.24
CA TYR A 1179 15.45 39.29 47.98
C TYR A 1179 14.06 38.78 48.40
N ARG A 1180 13.15 39.67 48.81
CA ARG A 1180 11.75 39.30 49.08
C ARG A 1180 11.07 38.72 47.84
N GLU A 1181 11.32 39.31 46.67
CA GLU A 1181 10.71 38.88 45.41
C GLU A 1181 11.27 37.54 44.92
N VAL A 1182 12.57 37.27 45.11
CA VAL A 1182 13.15 35.93 44.89
C VAL A 1182 12.42 34.87 45.72
N VAL A 1183 12.23 35.12 47.02
CA VAL A 1183 11.50 34.21 47.92
C VAL A 1183 10.05 34.03 47.47
N ARG A 1184 9.34 35.14 47.17
CA ARG A 1184 7.95 35.11 46.69
C ARG A 1184 7.79 34.25 45.45
N ILE A 1185 8.66 34.42 44.46
CA ILE A 1185 8.60 33.70 43.19
C ILE A 1185 8.94 32.22 43.42
N LEU A 1186 10.07 31.90 44.05
CA LEU A 1186 10.51 30.52 44.24
C LEU A 1186 9.53 29.70 45.11
N GLU A 1187 8.99 30.28 46.18
CA GLU A 1187 7.91 29.65 46.96
C GLU A 1187 6.62 29.48 46.13
N SER A 1188 6.32 30.37 45.19
CA SER A 1188 5.14 30.22 44.32
C SER A 1188 5.30 29.10 43.31
N ILE A 1189 6.54 28.81 42.89
CA ILE A 1189 6.84 27.68 42.00
C ILE A 1189 6.75 26.38 42.81
N SER A 1190 7.41 26.30 43.97
CA SER A 1190 7.46 25.09 44.81
C SER A 1190 6.13 24.67 45.45
N LYS A 1191 5.06 25.46 45.26
CA LYS A 1191 3.69 25.18 45.72
C LYS A 1191 2.78 24.64 44.60
N GLU A 1192 3.31 24.47 43.38
CA GLU A 1192 2.60 23.79 42.30
C GLU A 1192 2.68 22.26 42.44
N ASP A 1193 1.70 21.56 41.87
CA ASP A 1193 1.62 20.10 41.95
C ASP A 1193 2.91 19.43 41.44
N ASN A 1194 3.44 18.50 42.25
CA ASN A 1194 4.64 17.70 41.96
C ASN A 1194 5.97 18.48 41.78
N SER A 1195 6.00 19.76 42.14
CA SER A 1195 7.16 20.67 41.94
C SER A 1195 8.04 20.91 43.18
N GLY A 1196 7.65 20.42 44.36
CA GLY A 1196 8.19 20.87 45.66
C GLY A 1196 9.71 20.77 45.83
N HIS A 1197 10.36 19.82 45.15
CA HIS A 1197 11.82 19.61 45.20
C HIS A 1197 12.63 20.67 44.41
N VAL A 1198 11.97 21.63 43.72
CA VAL A 1198 12.65 22.69 42.94
C VAL A 1198 13.59 23.55 43.80
N LEU A 1199 13.33 23.68 45.10
CA LEU A 1199 14.18 24.42 46.06
C LEU A 1199 15.42 23.63 46.50
N GLU A 1200 15.47 22.33 46.22
CA GLU A 1200 16.58 21.43 46.59
C GLU A 1200 17.70 21.45 45.55
N ARG A 1201 17.39 21.84 44.29
CA ARG A 1201 18.32 22.01 43.16
C ARG A 1201 19.56 22.83 43.54
N ALA A 1202 20.73 22.35 43.13
CA ALA A 1202 22.01 23.00 43.46
C ALA A 1202 22.13 24.45 42.96
N ASP A 1203 21.51 24.78 41.82
CA ASP A 1203 21.52 26.13 41.24
C ASP A 1203 20.52 27.11 41.90
N ILE A 1204 19.58 26.60 42.70
CA ILE A 1204 18.51 27.40 43.36
C ILE A 1204 18.64 27.41 44.89
N GLN A 1205 19.15 26.34 45.51
CA GLN A 1205 19.16 26.16 46.96
C GLN A 1205 19.93 27.27 47.70
N SER A 1206 21.05 27.74 47.14
CA SER A 1206 21.82 28.89 47.65
C SER A 1206 21.05 30.20 47.50
N ILE A 1207 20.56 30.48 46.29
CA ILE A 1207 19.74 31.65 45.94
C ILE A 1207 18.56 31.79 46.92
N TYR A 1208 17.81 30.72 47.16
CA TYR A 1208 16.66 30.71 48.06
C TYR A 1208 17.08 30.94 49.53
N ARG A 1209 18.10 30.22 50.01
CA ARG A 1209 18.60 30.33 51.40
C ARG A 1209 19.11 31.73 51.72
N ASP A 1210 19.93 32.30 50.84
CA ASP A 1210 20.56 33.60 51.06
C ASP A 1210 19.56 34.75 50.90
N SER A 1211 18.59 34.62 49.98
CA SER A 1211 17.47 35.57 49.87
C SER A 1211 16.56 35.53 51.10
N THR A 1212 16.20 34.33 51.57
CA THR A 1212 15.37 34.14 52.78
C THR A 1212 16.04 34.78 53.99
N LYS A 1213 17.33 34.48 54.22
CA LYS A 1213 18.11 35.05 55.32
C LYS A 1213 18.22 36.58 55.23
N SER A 1214 18.48 37.12 54.03
CA SER A 1214 18.68 38.56 53.82
C SER A 1214 17.39 39.37 53.97
N PHE A 1215 16.25 38.83 53.51
CA PHE A 1215 14.95 39.45 53.73
C PHE A 1215 14.50 39.34 55.20
N GLN A 1216 14.58 38.15 55.82
CA GLN A 1216 14.14 37.96 57.21
C GLN A 1216 15.01 38.70 58.23
N GLY A 1217 16.31 38.85 57.98
CA GLY A 1217 17.23 39.63 58.81
C GLY A 1217 17.14 41.15 58.65
N SER A 1218 16.16 41.65 57.88
CA SER A 1218 15.93 43.08 57.60
C SER A 1218 14.60 43.61 58.17
N ASN A 1219 13.87 42.81 58.97
CA ASN A 1219 12.61 43.16 59.64
C ASN A 1219 12.82 43.31 61.16
#